data_AF-A0A5C1Q182-F1
#
_entry.id   AF-A0A5C1Q182-F1
#
_cell.length_a   1.000
_cell.length_b   1.000
_cell.length_c   1.000
_cell.angle_alpha   90.00
_cell.angle_beta   90.00
_cell.angle_gamma   90.00
#
_symmetry.space_group_name_H-M   'P 1'
#
loop_
_entity.id
_entity.type
_entity.pdbx_description
1 polymer ?
#
loop_
_entity_poly.entity_id
_entity_poly.type
_entity_poly.pdbx_seq_one_letter_code
_entity_poly.pdbx_strand_id
1 'polypeptide(L)'
;MSRILRAGCAALTSAALLGLSGCGGGGSDESGSTPVAARPAAVTLSGTVATGAAFEGATLVVTDRSGAEVGRIDAVGADGSYTLTLAAGAQAPFVITATRDELRLVSVHDSASDATVNVTPVTTLIAARLSPSGDPARLVDEVAGGSARIDAAALASRVEEVRSLLQPVLDATGNRDTDLLRGALQTDGRGHARLLDSLKITITPDSSGSSNIQITVRQQTAEDSEPASISFNSASTAAPPALPTVAAADLVPDGSSALIADLLARATACYALPLESRVSRTDAAAGPADVQAAACRDLFVDADPAGYLHNGARVGPSGAFGGLFRAGATGMVFSRGSYEFSRVNGDLVIGYTTTTTGGSTDTGALVVRRVNEAGSGRPVLRVIGNQYAHDGGVAAFHQHRRFLSLAQSGWDYHSVGYTLSVANRTDGSGNPVYDRVVVTSPRGHQLTLRPTSGSSYLALVKSGGTPTGTNFVRLRSRYAAADASGHPSERDTSLFFAPNDMEDTELSGLSAHSVWKFEYYLASAPGTLAATQHYKTRARPLSIAELRQRGLATLTEAGQSALAAAALPSNGRLPLPDSGGVTLDWQVPAGALAPTHLKLFGRASASGGSFNDQQNVASTARSGTIGCSAQTASDAHCTSGGDFVPAATADGLHLWARDGDGREFASFYAMYRLATPQ
;
A
#
# COMPACT_ATOMS: atom_id res chain seq x y z
N MET A 1 -53.63 -36.79 7.39
CA MET A 1 -53.99 -36.09 8.65
C MET A 1 -53.94 -34.59 8.34
N SER A 2 -55.02 -33.82 8.44
CA SER A 2 -55.54 -33.13 9.66
C SER A 2 -54.48 -32.28 10.38
N ARG A 3 -54.65 -30.99 10.73
CA ARG A 3 -55.73 -29.95 10.60
C ARG A 3 -55.03 -28.56 10.87
N ILE A 4 -55.56 -27.33 10.67
CA ILE A 4 -56.94 -26.81 10.44
C ILE A 4 -56.96 -25.53 9.53
N LEU A 5 -57.93 -24.63 9.71
CA LEU A 5 -58.28 -23.37 8.98
C LEU A 5 -57.69 -22.09 9.67
N ARG A 6 -57.86 -20.79 9.27
CA ARG A 6 -58.70 -20.00 8.32
C ARG A 6 -57.99 -18.62 8.04
N ALA A 7 -57.98 -18.05 6.82
CA ALA A 7 -58.84 -16.97 6.25
C ALA A 7 -59.00 -15.66 7.07
N GLY A 8 -59.13 -14.45 6.47
CA GLY A 8 -59.10 -14.02 5.06
C GLY A 8 -59.85 -12.68 4.80
N CYS A 9 -59.88 -12.21 3.53
CA CYS A 9 -60.64 -11.03 3.01
C CYS A 9 -60.20 -9.61 3.45
N ALA A 10 -60.46 -8.52 2.70
CA ALA A 10 -61.05 -8.33 1.36
C ALA A 10 -60.47 -7.07 0.64
N ALA A 11 -60.74 -6.91 -0.65
CA ALA A 11 -60.38 -5.75 -1.47
C ALA A 11 -61.59 -4.85 -1.79
N LEU A 12 -61.36 -3.62 -2.26
CA LEU A 12 -62.38 -2.77 -2.89
C LEU A 12 -61.76 -1.75 -3.85
N THR A 13 -62.33 -1.65 -5.05
CA THR A 13 -61.96 -0.73 -6.13
C THR A 13 -63.15 0.18 -6.46
N SER A 14 -62.90 1.47 -6.73
CA SER A 14 -63.85 2.36 -7.42
C SER A 14 -63.09 3.46 -8.18
N ALA A 15 -63.72 4.00 -9.23
CA ALA A 15 -63.18 5.06 -10.09
C ALA A 15 -64.33 6.00 -10.52
N ALA A 16 -64.02 6.95 -11.42
CA ALA A 16 -64.91 7.93 -12.08
C ALA A 16 -65.17 9.25 -11.30
N LEU A 17 -65.45 10.42 -11.93
CA LEU A 17 -65.17 10.96 -13.29
C LEU A 17 -65.58 12.46 -13.30
N LEU A 18 -64.87 13.33 -14.06
CA LEU A 18 -65.29 14.69 -14.51
C LEU A 18 -65.56 15.75 -13.38
N GLY A 19 -65.60 17.06 -13.63
CA GLY A 19 -65.17 17.84 -14.80
C GLY A 19 -65.70 19.30 -14.81
N LEU A 20 -65.01 20.20 -15.54
CA LEU A 20 -65.47 21.51 -16.07
C LEU A 20 -65.71 22.74 -15.15
N SER A 21 -64.82 23.74 -15.34
CA SER A 21 -65.07 25.19 -15.57
C SER A 21 -65.90 26.07 -14.61
N GLY A 22 -65.30 27.21 -14.22
CA GLY A 22 -65.97 28.45 -13.82
C GLY A 22 -65.15 29.68 -14.29
N CYS A 23 -65.81 30.82 -14.55
CA CYS A 23 -65.17 32.03 -15.10
C CYS A 23 -65.81 33.31 -14.54
N GLY A 24 -65.02 34.38 -14.39
CA GLY A 24 -65.43 35.68 -13.83
C GLY A 24 -65.13 35.80 -12.33
N GLY A 25 -64.82 36.98 -11.77
CA GLY A 25 -64.71 38.32 -12.38
C GLY A 25 -63.73 39.21 -11.60
N GLY A 26 -63.47 40.42 -12.10
CA GLY A 26 -62.41 41.29 -11.58
C GLY A 26 -62.81 42.18 -10.39
N GLY A 27 -61.78 42.63 -9.66
CA GLY A 27 -61.84 43.64 -8.60
C GLY A 27 -60.41 44.07 -8.25
N SER A 28 -60.16 45.36 -8.10
CA SER A 28 -58.84 45.94 -7.85
C SER A 28 -58.57 46.11 -6.35
N ASP A 29 -57.36 45.82 -5.91
CA ASP A 29 -56.73 46.53 -4.78
C ASP A 29 -55.20 46.46 -4.91
N GLU A 30 -54.53 47.54 -4.50
CA GLU A 30 -53.07 47.59 -4.44
C GLU A 30 -52.58 46.94 -3.15
N SER A 31 -51.64 46.01 -3.24
CA SER A 31 -50.86 45.55 -2.10
C SER A 31 -49.49 45.10 -2.58
N GLY A 32 -48.45 45.81 -2.14
CA GLY A 32 -47.07 45.57 -2.56
C GLY A 32 -46.61 44.20 -2.10
N SER A 33 -46.41 43.28 -3.06
CA SER A 33 -45.70 42.04 -2.81
C SER A 33 -44.25 42.38 -2.47
N THR A 34 -43.87 42.19 -1.20
CA THR A 34 -42.47 42.06 -0.84
C THR A 34 -41.87 40.93 -1.69
N PRO A 35 -40.64 41.08 -2.25
CA PRO A 35 -40.00 39.98 -2.94
C PRO A 35 -39.85 38.81 -1.98
N VAL A 36 -40.56 37.71 -2.23
CA VAL A 36 -40.31 36.45 -1.55
C VAL A 36 -38.88 36.06 -1.92
N ALA A 37 -37.96 36.18 -0.96
CA ALA A 37 -36.55 35.91 -1.19
C ALA A 37 -36.42 34.50 -1.77
N ALA A 38 -35.93 34.41 -3.01
CA ALA A 38 -35.85 33.15 -3.73
C ALA A 38 -35.03 32.17 -2.89
N ARG A 39 -35.66 31.07 -2.46
CA ARG A 39 -35.01 30.01 -1.69
C ARG A 39 -33.75 29.59 -2.46
N PRO A 40 -32.55 29.57 -1.84
CA PRO A 40 -31.32 29.22 -2.54
C PRO A 40 -31.49 27.91 -3.31
N ALA A 41 -31.13 27.94 -4.61
CA ALA A 41 -31.16 26.74 -5.44
C ALA A 41 -30.23 25.69 -4.81
N ALA A 42 -30.71 24.45 -4.69
CA ALA A 42 -29.91 23.37 -4.15
C ALA A 42 -28.98 22.86 -5.25
N VAL A 43 -27.67 23.08 -5.06
CA VAL A 43 -26.63 22.65 -6.00
C VAL A 43 -26.57 21.13 -6.04
N THR A 44 -26.57 20.54 -7.23
CA THR A 44 -26.38 19.10 -7.44
C THR A 44 -25.07 18.84 -8.15
N LEU A 45 -24.18 18.10 -7.47
CA LEU A 45 -22.92 17.62 -8.04
C LEU A 45 -23.07 16.17 -8.47
N SER A 46 -22.57 15.83 -9.65
CA SER A 46 -22.47 14.45 -10.15
C SER A 46 -21.05 14.15 -10.60
N GLY A 47 -20.72 12.90 -10.87
CA GLY A 47 -19.40 12.54 -11.40
C GLY A 47 -19.03 11.09 -11.18
N THR A 48 -17.74 10.79 -11.36
CA THR A 48 -17.16 9.47 -11.10
C THR A 48 -15.96 9.58 -10.16
N VAL A 49 -15.91 8.69 -9.17
CA VAL A 49 -14.78 8.53 -8.23
C VAL A 49 -13.98 7.32 -8.67
N ALA A 50 -12.75 7.53 -9.16
CA ALA A 50 -11.97 6.48 -9.80
C ALA A 50 -10.45 6.70 -9.75
N THR A 51 -9.71 5.60 -9.68
CA THR A 51 -8.25 5.54 -9.88
C THR A 51 -7.87 5.02 -11.27
N GLY A 52 -8.86 4.83 -12.15
CA GLY A 52 -8.80 4.08 -13.41
C GLY A 52 -9.87 2.98 -13.40
N ALA A 53 -9.87 2.17 -12.34
CA ALA A 53 -11.04 1.44 -11.87
C ALA A 53 -11.91 2.30 -10.93
N ALA A 54 -13.15 1.87 -10.69
CA ALA A 54 -14.07 2.49 -9.74
C ALA A 54 -13.51 2.47 -8.30
N PHE A 55 -13.65 3.58 -7.57
CA PHE A 55 -13.29 3.66 -6.15
C PHE A 55 -14.49 3.26 -5.27
N GLU A 56 -15.04 2.08 -5.56
CA GLU A 56 -16.16 1.45 -4.86
C GLU A 56 -15.97 1.47 -3.33
N GLY A 57 -17.03 1.68 -2.57
CA GLY A 57 -17.02 1.63 -1.11
C GLY A 57 -16.23 2.77 -0.43
N ALA A 58 -15.75 3.76 -1.18
CA ALA A 58 -15.22 4.99 -0.61
C ALA A 58 -16.34 5.87 -0.04
N THR A 59 -16.09 6.53 1.08
CA THR A 59 -16.96 7.59 1.60
C THR A 59 -16.63 8.90 0.89
N LEU A 60 -17.63 9.50 0.24
CA LEU A 60 -17.56 10.81 -0.39
C LEU A 60 -18.10 11.88 0.57
N VAL A 61 -17.36 12.96 0.77
CA VAL A 61 -17.76 14.14 1.55
C VAL A 61 -17.58 15.39 0.69
N VAL A 62 -18.55 16.29 0.72
CA VAL A 62 -18.44 17.63 0.12
C VAL A 62 -18.46 18.67 1.23
N THR A 63 -17.40 19.47 1.27
CA THR A 63 -17.20 20.56 2.23
C THR A 63 -17.26 21.90 1.52
N ASP A 64 -17.93 22.88 2.13
CA ASP A 64 -18.08 24.23 1.59
C ASP A 64 -16.99 25.21 2.04
N ARG A 65 -17.05 26.44 1.55
CA ARG A 65 -16.07 27.50 1.84
C ARG A 65 -15.84 27.75 3.34
N SER A 66 -16.80 27.46 4.21
CA SER A 66 -16.69 27.66 5.65
C SER A 66 -16.00 26.51 6.39
N GLY A 67 -15.69 25.42 5.70
CA GLY A 67 -15.27 24.15 6.31
C GLY A 67 -16.43 23.26 6.75
N ALA A 68 -17.68 23.67 6.53
CA ALA A 68 -18.86 22.88 6.86
C ALA A 68 -19.11 21.74 5.85
N GLU A 69 -19.39 20.55 6.35
CA GLU A 69 -19.90 19.45 5.53
C GLU A 69 -21.32 19.79 5.01
N VAL A 70 -21.48 19.77 3.69
CA VAL A 70 -22.73 20.12 2.99
C VAL A 70 -23.30 18.99 2.14
N GLY A 71 -22.63 17.83 2.11
CA GLY A 71 -23.16 16.61 1.49
C GLY A 71 -22.25 15.40 1.72
N ARG A 72 -22.84 14.20 1.73
CA ARG A 72 -22.13 12.93 1.95
C ARG A 72 -22.75 11.79 1.14
N ILE A 73 -21.92 10.83 0.73
CA ILE A 73 -22.32 9.47 0.36
C ILE A 73 -21.42 8.50 1.14
N ASP A 74 -21.98 7.65 2.00
CA ASP A 74 -21.18 6.79 2.89
C ASP A 74 -20.38 5.71 2.14
N ALA A 75 -20.88 5.22 1.00
CA ALA A 75 -20.21 4.28 0.11
C ALA A 75 -20.57 4.53 -1.36
N VAL A 76 -19.56 4.81 -2.19
CA VAL A 76 -19.65 4.91 -3.67
C VAL A 76 -19.92 3.54 -4.30
N GLY A 77 -20.68 3.51 -5.40
CA GLY A 77 -21.06 2.28 -6.11
C GLY A 77 -19.94 1.58 -6.89
N ALA A 78 -20.23 0.37 -7.38
CA ALA A 78 -19.29 -0.49 -8.12
C ALA A 78 -18.86 0.06 -9.50
N ASP A 79 -19.61 1.02 -10.05
CA ASP A 79 -19.29 1.78 -11.26
C ASP A 79 -18.53 3.09 -10.97
N GLY A 80 -18.33 3.43 -9.69
CA GLY A 80 -17.72 4.67 -9.24
C GLY A 80 -18.60 5.91 -9.40
N SER A 81 -19.83 5.79 -9.89
CA SER A 81 -20.67 6.95 -10.20
C SER A 81 -21.31 7.55 -8.94
N TYR A 82 -21.62 8.86 -9.00
CA TYR A 82 -22.36 9.54 -7.94
C TYR A 82 -23.25 10.67 -8.46
N THR A 83 -24.27 11.01 -7.66
CA THR A 83 -25.04 12.25 -7.77
C THR A 83 -25.49 12.65 -6.36
N LEU A 84 -25.26 13.90 -5.98
CA LEU A 84 -25.41 14.41 -4.63
C LEU A 84 -25.91 15.85 -4.67
N THR A 85 -27.13 16.08 -4.18
CA THR A 85 -27.66 17.43 -3.93
C THR A 85 -27.15 17.93 -2.58
N LEU A 86 -26.52 19.10 -2.57
CA LEU A 86 -25.92 19.72 -1.40
C LEU A 86 -26.98 20.41 -0.50
N ALA A 87 -26.61 20.65 0.74
CA ALA A 87 -27.40 21.40 1.71
C ALA A 87 -27.80 22.79 1.17
N ALA A 88 -29.04 23.21 1.39
CA ALA A 88 -29.55 24.49 0.90
C ALA A 88 -28.81 25.66 1.57
N GLY A 89 -28.14 26.50 0.77
CA GLY A 89 -27.32 27.62 1.24
C GLY A 89 -25.82 27.32 1.36
N ALA A 90 -25.37 26.13 0.96
CA ALA A 90 -23.95 25.78 0.85
C ALA A 90 -23.18 26.77 -0.05
N GLN A 91 -21.99 27.19 0.38
CA GLN A 91 -21.23 28.28 -0.24
C GLN A 91 -19.98 27.79 -0.98
N ALA A 92 -19.88 28.14 -2.27
CA ALA A 92 -18.70 27.87 -3.07
C ALA A 92 -17.48 28.71 -2.64
N PRO A 93 -16.24 28.22 -2.86
CA PRO A 93 -15.89 26.94 -3.49
C PRO A 93 -16.20 25.71 -2.62
N PHE A 94 -16.35 24.57 -3.28
CA PHE A 94 -16.52 23.25 -2.65
C PHE A 94 -15.24 22.42 -2.80
N VAL A 95 -14.89 21.69 -1.75
CA VAL A 95 -13.86 20.63 -1.77
C VAL A 95 -14.57 19.28 -1.65
N ILE A 96 -14.32 18.40 -2.62
CA ILE A 96 -14.92 17.07 -2.71
C ILE A 96 -13.85 16.05 -2.34
N THR A 97 -14.05 15.30 -1.27
CA THR A 97 -13.08 14.32 -0.75
C THR A 97 -13.67 12.92 -0.77
N ALA A 98 -13.02 11.98 -1.44
CA ALA A 98 -13.32 10.55 -1.35
C ALA A 98 -12.24 9.85 -0.54
N THR A 99 -12.60 9.12 0.52
CA THR A 99 -11.65 8.34 1.34
C THR A 99 -12.07 6.87 1.41
N ARG A 100 -11.11 5.95 1.22
CA ARG A 100 -11.24 4.53 1.52
C ARG A 100 -9.92 4.03 2.10
N ASP A 101 -9.98 3.35 3.23
CA ASP A 101 -8.81 2.89 3.97
C ASP A 101 -7.80 4.03 4.19
N GLU A 102 -6.54 3.88 3.75
CA GLU A 102 -5.50 4.90 3.80
C GLU A 102 -5.44 5.82 2.55
N LEU A 103 -6.24 5.55 1.51
CA LEU A 103 -6.25 6.32 0.26
C LEU A 103 -7.31 7.41 0.29
N ARG A 104 -6.88 8.65 0.01
CA ARG A 104 -7.74 9.82 -0.17
C ARG A 104 -7.55 10.41 -1.57
N LEU A 105 -8.66 10.66 -2.25
CA LEU A 105 -8.73 11.42 -3.49
C LEU A 105 -9.49 12.72 -3.22
N VAL A 106 -9.09 13.82 -3.86
CA VAL A 106 -9.66 15.14 -3.68
C VAL A 106 -9.97 15.77 -5.05
N SER A 107 -11.05 16.52 -5.11
CA SER A 107 -11.43 17.36 -6.25
C SER A 107 -12.06 18.65 -5.75
N VAL A 108 -12.31 19.60 -6.64
CA VAL A 108 -12.76 20.95 -6.27
C VAL A 108 -13.80 21.48 -7.26
N HIS A 109 -14.69 22.35 -6.78
CA HIS A 109 -15.59 23.12 -7.64
C HIS A 109 -15.65 24.57 -7.18
N ASP A 110 -15.52 25.50 -8.13
CA ASP A 110 -15.35 26.94 -7.92
C ASP A 110 -16.66 27.74 -7.82
N SER A 111 -17.81 27.15 -8.15
CA SER A 111 -19.09 27.87 -8.26
C SER A 111 -20.27 27.17 -7.55
N ALA A 112 -21.28 27.95 -7.17
CA ALA A 112 -22.52 27.46 -6.55
C ALA A 112 -23.55 27.10 -7.64
N SER A 113 -23.23 26.08 -8.44
CA SER A 113 -23.98 25.67 -9.63
C SER A 113 -23.90 24.16 -9.84
N ASP A 114 -24.91 23.57 -10.47
CA ASP A 114 -24.89 22.15 -10.83
C ASP A 114 -23.73 21.83 -11.79
N ALA A 115 -22.99 20.75 -11.52
CA ALA A 115 -21.79 20.40 -12.27
C ALA A 115 -21.42 18.91 -12.19
N THR A 116 -20.83 18.40 -13.28
CA THR A 116 -20.03 17.17 -13.24
C THR A 116 -18.65 17.48 -12.67
N VAL A 117 -18.25 16.74 -11.64
CA VAL A 117 -16.95 16.86 -10.95
C VAL A 117 -16.43 15.44 -10.68
N ASN A 118 -15.39 15.01 -11.39
CA ASN A 118 -14.77 13.73 -11.12
C ASN A 118 -13.81 13.83 -9.93
N VAL A 119 -13.53 12.69 -9.29
CA VAL A 119 -12.62 12.59 -8.15
C VAL A 119 -11.59 11.50 -8.44
N THR A 120 -10.39 11.92 -8.83
CA THR A 120 -9.34 11.07 -9.41
C THR A 120 -7.94 11.44 -8.90
N PRO A 121 -6.90 10.62 -9.13
CA PRO A 121 -5.51 11.02 -8.87
C PRO A 121 -5.09 12.33 -9.57
N VAL A 122 -5.66 12.63 -10.75
CA VAL A 122 -5.36 13.87 -11.49
C VAL A 122 -6.09 15.07 -10.87
N THR A 123 -7.34 14.93 -10.43
CA THR A 123 -8.02 16.00 -9.67
C THR A 123 -7.34 16.25 -8.33
N THR A 124 -6.80 15.20 -7.72
CA THR A 124 -6.06 15.25 -6.44
C THR A 124 -4.73 15.99 -6.61
N LEU A 125 -4.06 15.83 -7.75
CA LEU A 125 -2.91 16.65 -8.13
C LEU A 125 -3.29 18.12 -8.33
N ILE A 126 -4.40 18.42 -9.01
CA ILE A 126 -4.89 19.81 -9.17
C ILE A 126 -5.20 20.44 -7.80
N ALA A 127 -5.87 19.71 -6.90
CA ALA A 127 -6.10 20.12 -5.52
C ALA A 127 -4.77 20.38 -4.75
N ALA A 128 -3.76 19.53 -4.92
CA ALA A 128 -2.43 19.72 -4.36
C ALA A 128 -1.64 20.91 -4.95
N ARG A 129 -1.99 21.40 -6.15
CA ARG A 129 -1.43 22.65 -6.69
C ARG A 129 -2.23 23.89 -6.28
N LEU A 130 -3.45 23.73 -5.77
CA LEU A 130 -4.25 24.80 -5.15
C LEU A 130 -3.95 24.98 -3.66
N SER A 131 -3.57 23.90 -2.96
CA SER A 131 -3.13 23.90 -1.56
C SER A 131 -1.81 24.69 -1.38
N PRO A 132 -1.75 25.67 -0.46
CA PRO A 132 -0.50 26.34 -0.07
C PRO A 132 0.56 25.41 0.53
N SER A 133 0.18 24.38 1.30
CA SER A 133 1.14 23.36 1.77
C SER A 133 1.47 22.31 0.71
N GLY A 134 0.62 22.17 -0.31
CA GLY A 134 0.69 21.10 -1.30
C GLY A 134 0.10 19.77 -0.84
N ASP A 135 -0.53 19.74 0.35
CA ASP A 135 -1.24 18.57 0.86
C ASP A 135 -2.74 18.69 0.58
N PRO A 136 -3.30 17.92 -0.37
CA PRO A 136 -4.72 17.99 -0.70
C PRO A 136 -5.62 17.56 0.47
N ALA A 137 -5.12 16.83 1.46
CA ALA A 137 -5.87 16.48 2.66
C ALA A 137 -6.14 17.70 3.57
N ARG A 138 -5.39 18.79 3.41
CA ARG A 138 -5.51 20.03 4.20
C ARG A 138 -6.24 21.16 3.48
N LEU A 139 -6.60 20.95 2.21
CA LEU A 139 -7.23 21.98 1.36
C LEU A 139 -8.56 22.49 1.95
N VAL A 140 -9.30 21.67 2.70
CA VAL A 140 -10.50 22.09 3.45
C VAL A 140 -10.16 23.18 4.47
N ASP A 141 -9.21 22.92 5.37
CA ASP A 141 -8.79 23.86 6.42
C ASP A 141 -8.14 25.11 5.82
N GLU A 142 -7.40 24.96 4.73
CA GLU A 142 -6.75 26.06 4.01
C GLU A 142 -7.77 26.97 3.30
N VAL A 143 -8.85 26.42 2.75
CA VAL A 143 -9.97 27.20 2.19
C VAL A 143 -10.76 27.91 3.28
N ALA A 144 -11.11 27.21 4.37
CA ALA A 144 -11.86 27.77 5.49
C ALA A 144 -11.07 28.87 6.23
N GLY A 145 -9.75 28.68 6.39
CA GLY A 145 -8.82 29.69 6.90
C GLY A 145 -8.46 30.79 5.91
N GLY A 146 -8.89 30.70 4.65
CA GLY A 146 -8.65 31.69 3.60
C GLY A 146 -7.20 31.77 3.08
N SER A 147 -6.35 30.79 3.38
CA SER A 147 -4.99 30.70 2.85
C SER A 147 -4.96 30.09 1.44
N ALA A 148 -5.83 29.12 1.16
CA ALA A 148 -6.12 28.67 -0.20
C ALA A 148 -7.20 29.54 -0.87
N ARG A 149 -7.10 29.70 -2.19
CA ARG A 149 -8.15 30.33 -3.01
C ARG A 149 -8.49 29.41 -4.17
N ILE A 150 -9.77 29.07 -4.27
CA ILE A 150 -10.34 28.32 -5.38
C ILE A 150 -11.38 29.24 -6.02
N ASP A 151 -10.95 29.91 -7.09
CA ASP A 151 -11.79 30.68 -8.00
C ASP A 151 -11.52 30.21 -9.43
N ALA A 152 -12.35 30.64 -10.39
CA ALA A 152 -12.26 30.17 -11.77
C ALA A 152 -10.88 30.41 -12.42
N ALA A 153 -10.17 31.49 -12.07
CA ALA A 153 -8.87 31.82 -12.64
C ALA A 153 -7.74 31.00 -11.99
N ALA A 154 -7.75 30.88 -10.67
CA ALA A 154 -6.83 30.00 -9.94
C ALA A 154 -7.00 28.53 -10.37
N LEU A 155 -8.24 28.06 -10.50
CA LEU A 155 -8.56 26.70 -10.92
C LEU A 155 -8.10 26.44 -12.37
N ALA A 156 -8.46 27.32 -13.32
CA ALA A 156 -8.02 27.18 -14.71
C ALA A 156 -6.49 27.17 -14.84
N SER A 157 -5.79 28.03 -14.09
CA SER A 157 -4.32 28.07 -14.10
C SER A 157 -3.69 26.77 -13.59
N ARG A 158 -4.28 26.10 -12.58
CA ARG A 158 -3.76 24.81 -12.07
C ARG A 158 -4.18 23.62 -12.94
N VAL A 159 -5.32 23.68 -13.59
CA VAL A 159 -5.71 22.69 -14.63
C VAL A 159 -4.70 22.73 -15.78
N GLU A 160 -4.31 23.91 -16.26
CA GLU A 160 -3.37 24.03 -17.38
C GLU A 160 -1.92 23.71 -16.99
N GLU A 161 -1.49 24.05 -15.76
CA GLU A 161 -0.23 23.55 -15.20
C GLU A 161 -0.19 22.01 -15.24
N VAL A 162 -1.23 21.34 -14.72
CA VAL A 162 -1.31 19.87 -14.72
C VAL A 162 -1.44 19.29 -16.14
N ARG A 163 -2.13 19.95 -17.06
CA ARG A 163 -2.19 19.56 -18.47
C ARG A 163 -0.79 19.57 -19.11
N SER A 164 -0.01 20.62 -18.86
CA SER A 164 1.37 20.73 -19.35
C SER A 164 2.27 19.62 -18.79
N LEU A 165 2.18 19.33 -17.48
CA LEU A 165 2.96 18.24 -16.85
C LEU A 165 2.64 16.85 -17.42
N LEU A 166 1.35 16.61 -17.72
CA LEU A 166 0.86 15.32 -18.20
C LEU A 166 0.81 15.20 -19.74
N GLN A 167 1.17 16.25 -20.49
CA GLN A 167 0.93 16.33 -21.94
C GLN A 167 1.40 15.08 -22.74
N PRO A 168 2.58 14.48 -22.49
CA PRO A 168 3.01 13.30 -23.24
C PRO A 168 2.09 12.09 -23.06
N VAL A 169 1.52 11.90 -21.86
CA VAL A 169 0.58 10.81 -21.57
C VAL A 169 -0.82 11.15 -22.06
N LEU A 170 -1.21 12.43 -22.04
CA LEU A 170 -2.46 12.90 -22.66
C LEU A 170 -2.45 12.66 -24.18
N ASP A 171 -1.37 13.05 -24.87
CA ASP A 171 -1.19 12.82 -26.31
C ASP A 171 -1.12 11.31 -26.60
N ALA A 172 -0.33 10.53 -25.85
CA ALA A 172 -0.17 9.09 -26.05
C ALA A 172 -1.40 8.23 -25.67
N THR A 173 -2.37 8.77 -24.93
CA THR A 173 -3.65 8.09 -24.63
C THR A 173 -4.84 8.66 -25.41
N GLY A 174 -4.64 9.69 -26.25
CA GLY A 174 -5.73 10.36 -26.98
C GLY A 174 -6.62 11.25 -26.11
N ASN A 175 -6.16 11.66 -24.92
CA ASN A 175 -6.88 12.51 -23.97
C ASN A 175 -6.44 14.00 -24.02
N ARG A 176 -5.74 14.44 -25.07
CA ARG A 176 -5.20 15.80 -25.23
C ARG A 176 -6.20 16.90 -24.85
N ASP A 177 -7.42 16.80 -25.36
CA ASP A 177 -8.48 17.80 -25.22
C ASP A 177 -9.49 17.47 -24.10
N THR A 178 -9.25 16.39 -23.32
CA THR A 178 -10.13 15.98 -22.21
C THR A 178 -10.10 17.02 -21.09
N ASP A 179 -11.26 17.39 -20.55
CA ASP A 179 -11.37 18.13 -19.29
C ASP A 179 -11.02 17.19 -18.11
N LEU A 180 -9.90 17.49 -17.45
CA LEU A 180 -9.32 16.67 -16.38
C LEU A 180 -10.13 16.69 -15.07
N LEU A 181 -11.07 17.64 -14.92
CA LEU A 181 -11.98 17.74 -13.78
C LEU A 181 -13.39 17.25 -14.15
N ARG A 182 -13.96 17.76 -15.24
CA ARG A 182 -15.39 17.65 -15.57
C ARG A 182 -15.71 16.75 -16.76
N GLY A 183 -14.69 16.26 -17.48
CA GLY A 183 -14.87 15.42 -18.67
C GLY A 183 -15.58 14.09 -18.35
N ALA A 184 -16.23 13.50 -19.36
CA ALA A 184 -16.88 12.20 -19.18
C ALA A 184 -15.86 11.13 -18.79
N LEU A 185 -16.17 10.39 -17.71
CA LEU A 185 -15.34 9.31 -17.16
C LEU A 185 -16.19 8.05 -17.05
N GLN A 186 -15.58 6.91 -17.38
CA GLN A 186 -16.14 5.55 -17.26
C GLN A 186 -15.01 4.66 -16.74
N THR A 187 -15.32 3.67 -15.90
CA THR A 187 -14.31 2.88 -15.17
C THR A 187 -13.94 1.57 -15.88
N ASP A 188 -13.95 1.59 -17.22
CA ASP A 188 -13.78 0.41 -18.07
C ASP A 188 -12.33 0.16 -18.54
N GLY A 189 -11.39 1.03 -18.15
CA GLY A 189 -9.99 0.99 -18.59
C GLY A 189 -9.75 1.52 -20.01
N ARG A 190 -10.64 2.37 -20.55
CA ARG A 190 -10.48 3.07 -21.84
C ARG A 190 -10.46 4.59 -21.65
N GLY A 191 -10.06 5.34 -22.69
CA GLY A 191 -10.13 6.82 -22.71
C GLY A 191 -9.50 7.46 -21.46
N HIS A 192 -10.29 8.20 -20.69
CA HIS A 192 -9.85 8.86 -19.47
C HIS A 192 -9.47 7.84 -18.35
N ALA A 193 -10.14 6.69 -18.23
CA ALA A 193 -9.68 5.65 -17.29
C ALA A 193 -8.31 5.09 -17.68
N ARG A 194 -8.04 4.92 -18.99
CA ARG A 194 -6.71 4.50 -19.47
C ARG A 194 -5.62 5.52 -19.13
N LEU A 195 -5.92 6.81 -19.13
CA LEU A 195 -5.00 7.87 -18.65
C LEU A 195 -4.69 7.69 -17.16
N LEU A 196 -5.69 7.44 -16.32
CA LEU A 196 -5.50 7.21 -14.88
C LEU A 196 -4.70 5.92 -14.61
N ASP A 197 -5.05 4.83 -15.31
CA ASP A 197 -4.32 3.55 -15.25
C ASP A 197 -2.84 3.69 -15.73
N SER A 198 -2.56 4.63 -16.63
CA SER A 198 -1.21 4.94 -17.13
C SER A 198 -0.37 5.79 -16.18
N LEU A 199 -0.93 6.27 -15.07
CA LEU A 199 -0.27 7.19 -14.15
C LEU A 199 -0.18 6.62 -12.73
N LYS A 200 0.95 6.90 -12.08
CA LYS A 200 1.13 6.78 -10.63
C LYS A 200 1.52 8.14 -10.08
N ILE A 201 0.55 8.81 -9.46
CA ILE A 201 0.72 10.09 -8.80
C ILE A 201 0.86 9.82 -7.30
N THR A 202 1.95 10.30 -6.71
CA THR A 202 2.19 10.26 -5.26
C THR A 202 2.42 11.68 -4.78
N ILE A 203 1.70 12.09 -3.75
CA ILE A 203 1.87 13.36 -3.05
C ILE A 203 2.18 12.99 -1.60
N THR A 204 3.23 13.58 -1.03
CA THR A 204 3.70 13.22 0.31
C THR A 204 4.07 14.48 1.08
N PRO A 205 3.38 14.80 2.19
CA PRO A 205 3.74 15.90 3.07
C PRO A 205 5.18 15.76 3.55
N ASP A 206 5.94 16.82 3.35
CA ASP A 206 7.37 16.95 3.63
C ASP A 206 7.57 17.85 4.87
N SER A 207 6.78 18.91 4.95
CA SER A 207 6.60 19.75 6.15
C SER A 207 5.14 20.22 6.30
N SER A 208 4.86 21.04 7.30
CA SER A 208 3.56 21.72 7.45
C SER A 208 3.29 22.80 6.39
N GLY A 209 4.24 23.07 5.47
CA GLY A 209 4.10 24.00 4.36
C GLY A 209 4.69 23.49 3.03
N SER A 210 5.03 22.21 2.92
CA SER A 210 5.59 21.60 1.70
C SER A 210 5.16 20.13 1.55
N SER A 211 5.02 19.68 0.31
CA SER A 211 4.82 18.28 -0.07
C SER A 211 5.71 17.95 -1.27
N ASN A 212 6.36 16.79 -1.26
CA ASN A 212 6.99 16.27 -2.47
C ASN A 212 5.94 15.58 -3.33
N ILE A 213 5.94 15.89 -4.62
CA ILE A 213 5.03 15.37 -5.64
C ILE A 213 5.87 14.56 -6.62
N GLN A 214 5.44 13.33 -6.90
CA GLN A 214 6.04 12.43 -7.88
C GLN A 214 4.96 11.94 -8.85
N ILE A 215 5.28 11.94 -10.14
CA ILE A 215 4.43 11.39 -11.20
C ILE A 215 5.28 10.39 -11.98
N THR A 216 4.87 9.13 -11.99
CA THR A 216 5.53 8.04 -12.73
C THR A 216 4.57 7.48 -13.76
N VAL A 217 5.04 7.25 -14.98
CA VAL A 217 4.26 6.62 -16.04
C VAL A 217 4.28 5.10 -15.85
N ARG A 218 3.10 4.50 -15.83
CA ARG A 218 2.91 3.05 -15.78
C ARG A 218 2.97 2.52 -17.21
N GLN A 219 4.12 1.96 -17.58
CA GLN A 219 4.45 1.59 -18.97
C GLN A 219 5.24 0.29 -19.06
N GLN A 220 5.41 -0.23 -20.28
CA GLN A 220 6.31 -1.32 -20.59
C GLN A 220 7.76 -0.87 -20.39
N THR A 221 8.57 -1.71 -19.74
CA THR A 221 9.98 -1.43 -19.48
C THR A 221 10.82 -2.70 -19.57
N ALA A 222 12.06 -2.57 -20.05
CA ALA A 222 13.08 -3.61 -19.90
C ALA A 222 13.37 -3.85 -18.41
N GLU A 223 13.82 -5.06 -18.05
CA GLU A 223 13.94 -5.45 -16.63
C GLU A 223 14.93 -4.59 -15.84
N ASP A 224 15.99 -4.11 -16.50
CA ASP A 224 17.05 -3.24 -16.00
C ASP A 224 16.69 -1.74 -15.97
N SER A 225 15.56 -1.35 -16.58
CA SER A 225 15.26 0.04 -16.91
C SER A 225 14.10 0.62 -16.08
N GLU A 226 14.30 1.81 -15.50
CA GLU A 226 13.24 2.57 -14.82
C GLU A 226 12.25 3.21 -15.83
N PRO A 227 10.96 3.39 -15.48
CA PRO A 227 10.00 4.08 -16.32
C PRO A 227 10.16 5.61 -16.28
N ALA A 228 9.58 6.29 -17.27
CA ALA A 228 9.49 7.75 -17.29
C ALA A 228 8.84 8.29 -16.00
N SER A 229 9.49 9.26 -15.35
CA SER A 229 8.97 9.89 -14.13
C SER A 229 9.48 11.33 -13.96
N ILE A 230 8.80 12.10 -13.11
CA ILE A 230 9.19 13.43 -12.62
C ILE A 230 8.91 13.54 -11.13
N SER A 231 9.68 14.39 -10.45
CA SER A 231 9.49 14.73 -9.03
C SER A 231 9.81 16.20 -8.77
N PHE A 232 9.02 16.85 -7.92
CA PHE A 232 9.21 18.24 -7.50
C PHE A 232 8.58 18.51 -6.14
N ASN A 233 9.02 19.55 -5.43
CA ASN A 233 8.41 19.98 -4.17
C ASN A 233 7.36 21.07 -4.43
N SER A 234 6.23 21.05 -3.70
CA SER A 234 5.12 21.98 -3.88
C SER A 234 5.51 23.46 -3.71
N ALA A 235 6.47 23.74 -2.82
CA ALA A 235 7.01 25.06 -2.52
C ALA A 235 8.15 25.51 -3.45
N SER A 236 8.50 24.72 -4.48
CA SER A 236 9.45 25.12 -5.52
C SER A 236 8.95 26.32 -6.31
N THR A 237 9.80 27.35 -6.44
CA THR A 237 9.56 28.48 -7.35
C THR A 237 9.98 28.20 -8.79
N ALA A 238 10.77 27.15 -9.04
CA ALA A 238 11.03 26.66 -10.38
C ALA A 238 9.80 25.94 -10.95
N ALA A 239 9.48 26.20 -12.21
CA ALA A 239 8.41 25.52 -12.93
C ALA A 239 8.63 24.00 -12.90
N PRO A 240 7.63 23.18 -12.51
CA PRO A 240 7.82 21.73 -12.46
C PRO A 240 8.06 21.18 -13.88
N PRO A 241 8.95 20.18 -14.04
CA PRO A 241 9.28 19.63 -15.35
C PRO A 241 8.11 18.83 -15.92
N ALA A 242 7.84 18.94 -17.21
CA ALA A 242 6.92 18.04 -17.90
C ALA A 242 7.48 16.60 -17.94
N LEU A 243 6.59 15.62 -18.06
CA LEU A 243 7.00 14.22 -18.24
C LEU A 243 7.87 14.03 -19.49
N PRO A 244 8.77 13.02 -19.52
CA PRO A 244 9.39 12.56 -20.75
C PRO A 244 8.37 12.08 -21.78
N THR A 245 8.76 12.07 -23.07
CA THR A 245 7.95 11.48 -24.14
C THR A 245 7.79 9.96 -23.93
N VAL A 246 6.58 9.45 -24.15
CA VAL A 246 6.22 8.02 -24.02
C VAL A 246 5.44 7.55 -25.24
N ALA A 247 5.56 6.28 -25.62
CA ALA A 247 4.83 5.74 -26.77
C ALA A 247 3.49 5.13 -26.34
N ALA A 248 2.44 5.35 -27.15
CA ALA A 248 1.09 4.84 -26.93
C ALA A 248 0.99 3.30 -26.85
N ALA A 249 1.97 2.59 -27.39
CA ALA A 249 2.10 1.14 -27.35
C ALA A 249 2.72 0.62 -26.04
N ASP A 250 3.53 1.42 -25.35
CA ASP A 250 4.18 1.04 -24.09
C ASP A 250 3.23 1.26 -22.90
N LEU A 251 2.25 2.17 -23.01
CA LEU A 251 1.27 2.45 -21.96
C LEU A 251 0.36 1.25 -21.68
N VAL A 252 -0.32 1.28 -20.53
CA VAL A 252 -1.28 0.24 -20.12
C VAL A 252 -2.21 -0.18 -21.28
N PRO A 253 -2.40 -1.49 -21.55
CA PRO A 253 -3.33 -1.93 -22.58
C PRO A 253 -4.79 -1.57 -22.25
N ASP A 254 -5.55 -1.14 -23.26
CA ASP A 254 -6.99 -0.88 -23.15
C ASP A 254 -7.75 -2.03 -22.47
N GLY A 255 -8.58 -1.67 -21.50
CA GLY A 255 -9.41 -2.59 -20.71
C GLY A 255 -8.69 -3.33 -19.59
N SER A 256 -7.40 -3.07 -19.34
CA SER A 256 -6.62 -3.78 -18.30
C SER A 256 -7.28 -3.78 -16.92
N SER A 257 -7.82 -2.65 -16.47
CA SER A 257 -8.46 -2.57 -15.13
C SER A 257 -9.72 -3.44 -14.99
N ALA A 258 -10.51 -3.62 -16.06
CA ALA A 258 -11.62 -4.59 -16.06
C ALA A 258 -11.11 -6.05 -16.02
N LEU A 259 -10.00 -6.35 -16.70
CA LEU A 259 -9.38 -7.68 -16.66
C LEU A 259 -8.72 -8.00 -15.31
N ILE A 260 -8.21 -6.97 -14.60
CA ILE A 260 -7.69 -7.08 -13.25
C ILE A 260 -8.84 -7.37 -12.27
N ALA A 261 -9.96 -6.66 -12.38
CA ALA A 261 -11.15 -6.92 -11.58
C ALA A 261 -11.69 -8.36 -11.76
N ASP A 262 -11.79 -8.85 -13.00
CA ASP A 262 -12.16 -10.24 -13.33
C ASP A 262 -11.23 -11.27 -12.64
N LEU A 263 -9.92 -11.04 -12.64
CA LEU A 263 -8.95 -11.92 -11.97
C LEU A 263 -9.11 -11.91 -10.44
N LEU A 264 -9.28 -10.75 -9.82
CA LEU A 264 -9.43 -10.67 -8.35
C LEU A 264 -10.81 -11.21 -7.89
N ALA A 265 -11.85 -11.06 -8.71
CA ALA A 265 -13.14 -11.70 -8.48
C ALA A 265 -13.02 -13.24 -8.55
N ARG A 266 -12.33 -13.79 -9.58
CA ARG A 266 -12.04 -15.23 -9.65
C ARG A 266 -11.19 -15.74 -8.49
N ALA A 267 -10.18 -14.98 -8.06
CA ALA A 267 -9.37 -15.33 -6.89
C ALA A 267 -10.23 -15.40 -5.62
N THR A 268 -11.08 -14.40 -5.40
CA THR A 268 -12.06 -14.40 -4.29
C THR A 268 -13.01 -15.59 -4.36
N ALA A 269 -13.53 -15.92 -5.55
CA ALA A 269 -14.41 -17.08 -5.74
C ALA A 269 -13.72 -18.42 -5.44
N CYS A 270 -12.44 -18.58 -5.81
CA CYS A 270 -11.64 -19.74 -5.40
C CYS A 270 -11.49 -19.83 -3.88
N TYR A 271 -11.13 -18.73 -3.21
CA TYR A 271 -10.90 -18.72 -1.76
C TYR A 271 -12.19 -18.78 -0.92
N ALA A 272 -13.35 -18.49 -1.51
CA ALA A 272 -14.66 -18.73 -0.91
C ALA A 272 -15.02 -20.22 -0.81
N LEU A 273 -14.39 -21.11 -1.60
CA LEU A 273 -14.60 -22.55 -1.50
C LEU A 273 -14.01 -23.13 -0.20
N PRO A 274 -14.66 -24.15 0.41
CA PRO A 274 -14.08 -24.93 1.50
C PRO A 274 -12.71 -25.53 1.16
N LEU A 275 -11.86 -25.76 2.16
CA LEU A 275 -10.48 -26.20 1.98
C LEU A 275 -10.37 -27.50 1.18
N GLU A 276 -11.18 -28.47 1.57
CA GLU A 276 -11.35 -29.79 0.95
C GLU A 276 -11.94 -29.72 -0.48
N SER A 277 -12.62 -28.63 -0.83
CA SER A 277 -13.02 -28.38 -2.22
C SER A 277 -11.84 -27.81 -3.04
N ARG A 278 -11.01 -26.94 -2.45
CA ARG A 278 -9.86 -26.33 -3.13
C ARG A 278 -8.76 -27.34 -3.45
N VAL A 279 -8.36 -28.17 -2.46
CA VAL A 279 -7.20 -29.06 -2.56
C VAL A 279 -7.46 -30.49 -2.05
N SER A 280 -6.77 -31.48 -2.63
CA SER A 280 -6.81 -32.90 -2.22
C SER A 280 -5.92 -33.24 -1.02
N ARG A 281 -4.92 -32.40 -0.72
CA ARG A 281 -3.92 -32.61 0.33
C ARG A 281 -3.45 -31.28 0.91
N THR A 282 -3.01 -31.27 2.16
CA THR A 282 -2.58 -30.06 2.89
C THR A 282 -1.28 -30.23 3.70
N ASP A 283 -0.71 -31.43 3.76
CA ASP A 283 0.59 -31.70 4.39
C ASP A 283 1.77 -31.13 3.57
N ALA A 284 2.98 -31.21 4.12
CA ALA A 284 4.18 -30.61 3.52
C ALA A 284 4.61 -31.22 2.16
N ALA A 285 4.02 -32.34 1.72
CA ALA A 285 4.21 -32.94 0.41
C ALA A 285 3.09 -32.60 -0.60
N ALA A 286 2.11 -31.77 -0.21
CA ALA A 286 1.12 -31.21 -1.14
C ALA A 286 1.77 -30.20 -2.11
N GLY A 287 1.28 -30.15 -3.35
CA GLY A 287 1.86 -29.31 -4.40
C GLY A 287 0.85 -28.82 -5.44
N PRO A 288 1.31 -28.40 -6.64
CA PRO A 288 0.42 -27.81 -7.66
C PRO A 288 -0.63 -28.81 -8.17
N ALA A 289 -0.28 -30.10 -8.22
CA ALA A 289 -1.17 -31.17 -8.67
C ALA A 289 -2.34 -31.45 -7.70
N ASP A 290 -2.23 -31.01 -6.44
CA ASP A 290 -3.31 -31.18 -5.44
C ASP A 290 -4.43 -30.13 -5.57
N VAL A 291 -4.30 -29.12 -6.44
CA VAL A 291 -5.33 -28.08 -6.63
C VAL A 291 -6.47 -28.61 -7.50
N GLN A 292 -7.51 -29.15 -6.85
CA GLN A 292 -8.58 -29.89 -7.51
C GLN A 292 -9.80 -29.05 -7.93
N ALA A 293 -10.06 -27.90 -7.30
CA ALA A 293 -11.13 -27.00 -7.74
C ALA A 293 -10.82 -26.36 -9.09
N ALA A 294 -11.75 -26.47 -10.06
CA ALA A 294 -11.66 -25.79 -11.35
C ALA A 294 -11.45 -24.27 -11.18
N ALA A 295 -12.28 -23.60 -10.36
CA ALA A 295 -12.18 -22.17 -10.07
C ALA A 295 -10.81 -21.74 -9.48
N CYS A 296 -10.07 -22.65 -8.84
CA CYS A 296 -8.72 -22.37 -8.33
C CYS A 296 -7.62 -22.66 -9.36
N ARG A 297 -7.77 -23.72 -10.17
CA ARG A 297 -6.91 -23.94 -11.35
C ARG A 297 -7.05 -22.82 -12.38
N ASP A 298 -8.26 -22.29 -12.56
CA ASP A 298 -8.58 -21.20 -13.48
C ASP A 298 -8.06 -19.82 -13.06
N LEU A 299 -7.25 -19.74 -12.00
CA LEU A 299 -6.40 -18.58 -11.73
C LEU A 299 -5.11 -18.62 -12.58
N PHE A 300 -4.61 -19.81 -12.90
CA PHE A 300 -3.29 -20.04 -13.50
C PHE A 300 -3.34 -20.10 -15.04
N VAL A 301 -2.18 -19.84 -15.67
CA VAL A 301 -2.00 -20.00 -17.12
C VAL A 301 -2.26 -21.46 -17.50
N ASP A 302 -2.92 -21.67 -18.64
CA ASP A 302 -3.35 -22.99 -19.15
C ASP A 302 -4.21 -23.83 -18.17
N ALA A 303 -4.73 -23.18 -17.13
CA ALA A 303 -5.35 -23.80 -15.95
C ALA A 303 -4.44 -24.82 -15.21
N ASP A 304 -3.11 -24.66 -15.32
CA ASP A 304 -2.12 -25.50 -14.64
C ASP A 304 -1.33 -24.72 -13.56
N PRO A 305 -1.54 -25.00 -12.27
CA PRO A 305 -0.75 -24.45 -11.17
C PRO A 305 0.74 -24.86 -11.19
N ALA A 306 1.13 -25.91 -11.92
CA ALA A 306 2.53 -26.36 -11.98
C ALA A 306 3.40 -25.44 -12.85
N GLY A 307 2.83 -24.76 -13.85
CA GLY A 307 3.50 -23.71 -14.63
C GLY A 307 3.84 -22.44 -13.84
N TYR A 308 3.24 -22.24 -12.66
CA TYR A 308 3.54 -21.06 -11.83
C TYR A 308 4.93 -21.14 -11.18
N LEU A 309 5.72 -20.09 -11.37
CA LEU A 309 7.00 -19.91 -10.70
C LEU A 309 7.20 -18.44 -10.34
N HIS A 310 7.40 -18.15 -9.05
CA HIS A 310 7.77 -16.81 -8.59
C HIS A 310 8.89 -16.92 -7.56
N ASN A 311 10.05 -16.30 -7.83
CA ASN A 311 11.21 -16.30 -6.92
C ASN A 311 11.64 -17.70 -6.46
N GLY A 312 11.66 -18.67 -7.39
CA GLY A 312 11.93 -20.07 -7.10
C GLY A 312 10.83 -20.82 -6.34
N ALA A 313 9.73 -20.15 -5.95
CA ALA A 313 8.59 -20.76 -5.28
C ALA A 313 7.51 -21.19 -6.29
N ARG A 314 7.08 -22.44 -6.19
CA ARG A 314 5.93 -23.03 -6.88
C ARG A 314 4.69 -23.02 -5.98
N VAL A 315 3.52 -23.38 -6.53
CA VAL A 315 2.29 -23.53 -5.74
C VAL A 315 2.42 -24.67 -4.73
N GLY A 316 2.18 -24.38 -3.45
CA GLY A 316 2.26 -25.36 -2.36
C GLY A 316 2.09 -24.73 -0.98
N PRO A 317 1.88 -25.52 0.10
CA PRO A 317 1.54 -25.02 1.44
C PRO A 317 2.64 -24.18 2.09
N SER A 318 3.90 -24.42 1.72
CA SER A 318 5.10 -23.67 2.10
C SER A 318 5.63 -22.75 0.99
N GLY A 319 4.95 -22.69 -0.16
CA GLY A 319 5.35 -21.95 -1.35
C GLY A 319 4.38 -20.83 -1.72
N ALA A 320 4.32 -20.52 -3.01
CA ALA A 320 3.36 -19.57 -3.55
C ALA A 320 1.92 -20.08 -3.37
N PHE A 321 0.97 -19.15 -3.19
CA PHE A 321 -0.44 -19.46 -2.94
C PHE A 321 -0.68 -20.45 -1.78
N GLY A 322 0.22 -20.53 -0.79
CA GLY A 322 0.09 -21.43 0.36
C GLY A 322 -1.19 -21.27 1.19
N GLY A 323 -1.92 -20.18 1.02
CA GLY A 323 -3.27 -20.00 1.55
C GLY A 323 -4.32 -20.97 0.97
N LEU A 324 -4.17 -21.43 -0.28
CA LEU A 324 -5.08 -22.43 -0.87
C LEU A 324 -5.20 -23.67 0.03
N PHE A 325 -4.07 -24.09 0.61
CA PHE A 325 -3.88 -25.26 1.46
C PHE A 325 -4.21 -25.04 2.95
N ARG A 326 -4.69 -23.84 3.34
CA ARG A 326 -4.91 -23.46 4.76
C ARG A 326 -6.35 -23.07 5.04
N ALA A 327 -6.94 -23.64 6.10
CA ALA A 327 -8.33 -23.35 6.49
C ALA A 327 -8.56 -21.86 6.82
N GLY A 328 -7.60 -21.22 7.49
CA GLY A 328 -7.67 -19.79 7.87
C GLY A 328 -7.62 -18.78 6.72
N ALA A 329 -7.50 -19.24 5.46
CA ALA A 329 -7.64 -18.38 4.28
C ALA A 329 -9.02 -18.49 3.60
N THR A 330 -9.89 -19.39 4.06
CA THR A 330 -11.25 -19.53 3.50
C THR A 330 -12.06 -18.24 3.72
N GLY A 331 -12.68 -17.73 2.66
CA GLY A 331 -13.36 -16.44 2.65
C GLY A 331 -12.44 -15.22 2.51
N MET A 332 -11.17 -15.41 2.15
CA MET A 332 -10.26 -14.30 1.80
C MET A 332 -10.75 -13.59 0.52
N VAL A 333 -10.86 -12.27 0.60
CA VAL A 333 -11.27 -11.38 -0.50
C VAL A 333 -10.03 -10.74 -1.13
N PHE A 334 -9.98 -10.69 -2.45
CA PHE A 334 -8.97 -10.00 -3.25
C PHE A 334 -9.61 -8.73 -3.86
N SER A 335 -8.99 -7.58 -3.66
CA SER A 335 -9.53 -6.27 -4.05
C SER A 335 -8.43 -5.24 -4.34
N ARG A 336 -8.82 -3.98 -4.59
CA ARG A 336 -7.90 -2.83 -4.81
C ARG A 336 -6.83 -3.11 -5.89
N GLY A 337 -7.25 -3.79 -6.96
CA GLY A 337 -6.39 -4.13 -8.08
C GLY A 337 -5.91 -2.89 -8.84
N SER A 338 -4.64 -2.86 -9.23
CA SER A 338 -4.08 -1.80 -10.06
C SER A 338 -2.95 -2.33 -10.95
N TYR A 339 -2.82 -1.79 -12.15
CA TYR A 339 -1.66 -2.00 -13.01
C TYR A 339 -0.45 -1.21 -12.47
N GLU A 340 0.77 -1.74 -12.58
CA GLU A 340 1.99 -1.04 -12.16
C GLU A 340 2.97 -0.84 -13.32
N PHE A 341 3.30 -1.90 -14.06
CA PHE A 341 4.11 -1.83 -15.29
C PHE A 341 3.97 -3.11 -16.13
N SER A 342 4.38 -3.06 -17.40
CA SER A 342 4.49 -4.23 -18.27
C SER A 342 5.96 -4.64 -18.45
N ARG A 343 6.20 -5.94 -18.62
CA ARG A 343 7.49 -6.51 -19.00
C ARG A 343 7.60 -6.57 -20.53
N VAL A 344 8.82 -6.56 -21.06
CA VAL A 344 9.10 -6.71 -22.51
C VAL A 344 8.58 -8.02 -23.12
N ASN A 345 8.29 -9.04 -22.32
CA ASN A 345 7.70 -10.30 -22.76
C ASN A 345 6.15 -10.30 -22.81
N GLY A 346 5.50 -9.17 -22.50
CA GLY A 346 4.04 -9.02 -22.50
C GLY A 346 3.34 -9.41 -21.18
N ASP A 347 4.06 -9.86 -20.16
CA ASP A 347 3.49 -10.08 -18.83
C ASP A 347 3.29 -8.75 -18.08
N LEU A 348 2.15 -8.59 -17.42
CA LEU A 348 1.84 -7.41 -16.61
C LEU A 348 2.24 -7.65 -15.15
N VAL A 349 2.66 -6.59 -14.46
CA VAL A 349 2.77 -6.56 -13.01
C VAL A 349 1.62 -5.73 -12.44
N ILE A 350 0.87 -6.32 -11.52
CA ILE A 350 -0.32 -5.73 -10.91
C ILE A 350 -0.21 -5.73 -9.38
N GLY A 351 -0.62 -4.65 -8.73
CA GLY A 351 -0.81 -4.57 -7.28
C GLY A 351 -2.21 -5.06 -6.88
N TYR A 352 -2.34 -5.61 -5.67
CA TYR A 352 -3.64 -6.05 -5.10
C TYR A 352 -3.61 -6.01 -3.57
N THR A 353 -4.78 -5.84 -2.93
CA THR A 353 -4.95 -6.00 -1.48
C THR A 353 -5.81 -7.23 -1.18
N THR A 354 -5.35 -8.07 -0.26
CA THR A 354 -6.12 -9.18 0.32
C THR A 354 -6.67 -8.82 1.69
N THR A 355 -7.91 -9.20 1.96
CA THR A 355 -8.58 -9.06 3.26
C THR A 355 -9.03 -10.44 3.75
N THR A 356 -8.67 -10.83 4.98
CA THR A 356 -9.16 -12.07 5.59
C THR A 356 -10.54 -11.89 6.22
N THR A 357 -11.22 -13.00 6.53
CA THR A 357 -12.49 -13.00 7.29
C THR A 357 -12.36 -12.39 8.69
N GLY A 358 -11.16 -12.36 9.27
CA GLY A 358 -10.84 -11.64 10.50
C GLY A 358 -10.50 -10.15 10.32
N GLY A 359 -10.69 -9.59 9.12
CA GLY A 359 -10.40 -8.19 8.80
C GLY A 359 -8.92 -7.84 8.64
N SER A 360 -8.00 -8.82 8.65
CA SER A 360 -6.58 -8.56 8.41
C SER A 360 -6.34 -8.22 6.95
N THR A 361 -5.62 -7.14 6.69
CA THR A 361 -5.26 -6.67 5.34
C THR A 361 -3.77 -6.81 5.06
N ASP A 362 -3.40 -7.21 3.85
CA ASP A 362 -2.03 -7.05 3.30
C ASP A 362 -2.11 -6.73 1.81
N THR A 363 -1.10 -6.03 1.30
CA THR A 363 -0.99 -5.64 -0.12
C THR A 363 0.25 -6.27 -0.75
N GLY A 364 0.03 -6.99 -1.85
CA GLY A 364 1.07 -7.66 -2.62
C GLY A 364 1.09 -7.23 -4.09
N ALA A 365 1.84 -7.97 -4.90
CA ALA A 365 1.81 -7.85 -6.36
C ALA A 365 1.86 -9.22 -7.04
N LEU A 366 1.24 -9.33 -8.22
CA LEU A 366 1.23 -10.52 -9.06
C LEU A 366 1.89 -10.21 -10.40
N VAL A 367 2.53 -11.23 -10.99
CA VAL A 367 2.90 -11.22 -12.41
C VAL A 367 1.89 -12.09 -13.14
N VAL A 368 1.24 -11.51 -14.14
CA VAL A 368 0.06 -12.06 -14.82
C VAL A 368 0.21 -11.98 -16.34
N ARG A 369 -0.28 -13.00 -17.03
CA ARG A 369 -0.31 -13.06 -18.50
C ARG A 369 -1.71 -12.81 -19.01
N ARG A 370 -1.84 -12.00 -20.07
CA ARG A 370 -3.08 -11.89 -20.86
C ARG A 370 -3.14 -13.10 -21.80
N VAL A 371 -4.18 -13.91 -21.65
CA VAL A 371 -4.47 -15.06 -22.52
C VAL A 371 -5.89 -14.94 -23.06
N ASN A 372 -6.21 -15.67 -24.12
CA ASN A 372 -7.59 -15.80 -24.59
C ASN A 372 -8.21 -17.05 -23.97
N GLU A 373 -9.37 -16.87 -23.35
CA GLU A 373 -10.17 -17.92 -22.73
C GLU A 373 -10.65 -18.94 -23.78
N ALA A 374 -10.49 -20.23 -23.48
CA ALA A 374 -10.81 -21.30 -24.41
C ALA A 374 -12.30 -21.32 -24.76
N GLY A 375 -12.62 -21.51 -26.04
CA GLY A 375 -14.00 -21.51 -26.55
C GLY A 375 -14.63 -20.13 -26.72
N SER A 376 -14.48 -19.22 -25.77
CA SER A 376 -15.03 -17.85 -25.87
C SER A 376 -14.15 -16.88 -26.67
N GLY A 377 -12.83 -17.11 -26.68
CA GLY A 377 -11.85 -16.17 -27.23
C GLY A 377 -11.68 -14.88 -26.43
N ARG A 378 -12.37 -14.74 -25.28
CA ARG A 378 -12.38 -13.55 -24.43
C ARG A 378 -10.99 -13.34 -23.81
N PRO A 379 -10.40 -12.14 -23.85
CA PRO A 379 -9.15 -11.89 -23.13
C PRO A 379 -9.40 -11.98 -21.61
N VAL A 380 -8.52 -12.69 -20.91
CA VAL A 380 -8.52 -12.81 -19.44
C VAL A 380 -7.08 -12.73 -18.91
N LEU A 381 -6.91 -12.32 -17.66
CA LEU A 381 -5.62 -12.41 -16.98
C LEU A 381 -5.51 -13.73 -16.19
N ARG A 382 -4.34 -14.35 -16.24
CA ARG A 382 -3.99 -15.56 -15.48
C ARG A 382 -2.64 -15.34 -14.77
N VAL A 383 -2.48 -15.87 -13.57
CA VAL A 383 -1.23 -15.73 -12.79
C VAL A 383 -0.16 -16.69 -13.33
N ILE A 384 1.08 -16.18 -13.43
CA ILE A 384 2.24 -16.93 -13.93
C ILE A 384 3.47 -16.81 -13.03
N GLY A 385 3.57 -15.72 -12.27
CA GLY A 385 4.74 -15.43 -11.45
C GLY A 385 5.89 -14.84 -12.29
N ASN A 386 6.98 -14.40 -11.64
CA ASN A 386 8.07 -13.72 -12.35
C ASN A 386 9.02 -14.68 -13.10
N GLN A 387 8.79 -16.00 -13.01
CA GLN A 387 9.58 -17.06 -13.63
C GLN A 387 11.07 -17.07 -13.22
N TYR A 388 11.42 -16.34 -12.16
CA TYR A 388 12.76 -16.33 -11.57
C TYR A 388 13.03 -17.61 -10.76
N ALA A 389 14.27 -18.09 -10.82
CA ALA A 389 14.69 -19.35 -10.21
C ALA A 389 15.07 -19.21 -8.73
N HIS A 390 15.51 -18.02 -8.30
CA HIS A 390 16.01 -17.76 -6.94
C HIS A 390 15.14 -16.76 -6.18
N ASP A 391 15.28 -16.79 -4.86
CA ASP A 391 14.53 -15.93 -3.92
C ASP A 391 15.00 -14.47 -4.01
N GLY A 392 14.10 -13.49 -3.89
CA GLY A 392 14.50 -12.09 -3.95
C GLY A 392 13.34 -11.10 -3.93
N GLY A 393 13.63 -9.88 -3.51
CA GLY A 393 12.66 -8.79 -3.46
C GLY A 393 13.25 -7.56 -2.80
N VAL A 394 12.65 -6.41 -3.08
CA VAL A 394 13.04 -5.12 -2.51
C VAL A 394 11.80 -4.29 -2.19
N ALA A 395 11.74 -3.76 -0.97
CA ALA A 395 10.65 -2.88 -0.52
C ALA A 395 11.25 -1.65 0.18
N ALA A 396 10.62 -0.50 0.00
CA ALA A 396 11.00 0.72 0.71
C ALA A 396 10.62 0.58 2.19
N PHE A 397 11.60 0.71 3.09
CA PHE A 397 11.45 0.40 4.52
C PHE A 397 11.79 1.60 5.40
N HIS A 398 10.94 1.82 6.40
CA HIS A 398 10.96 2.98 7.29
C HIS A 398 10.88 2.54 8.73
N GLN A 399 11.70 3.13 9.59
CA GLN A 399 11.82 2.71 10.99
C GLN A 399 11.91 3.92 11.92
N HIS A 400 11.10 3.92 12.98
CA HIS A 400 11.42 4.65 14.20
C HIS A 400 11.95 3.63 15.21
N ARG A 401 13.25 3.71 15.53
CA ARG A 401 13.93 2.83 16.47
C ARG A 401 14.02 3.50 17.83
N ARG A 402 13.59 2.78 18.86
CA ARG A 402 13.34 3.30 20.20
C ARG A 402 14.00 2.44 21.27
N PHE A 403 14.77 3.02 22.19
CA PHE A 403 15.57 2.28 23.15
C PHE A 403 14.91 2.26 24.53
N LEU A 404 14.17 1.19 24.81
CA LEU A 404 13.42 1.03 26.08
C LEU A 404 14.34 0.72 27.28
N SER A 405 15.47 0.06 27.03
CA SER A 405 16.37 -0.42 28.08
C SER A 405 17.50 0.56 28.42
N LEU A 406 17.98 0.51 29.67
CA LEU A 406 19.15 1.22 30.17
C LEU A 406 19.10 2.77 30.06
N ALA A 407 17.89 3.35 30.03
CA ALA A 407 17.65 4.80 29.91
C ALA A 407 18.28 5.44 28.65
N GLN A 408 18.30 4.72 27.53
CA GLN A 408 18.95 5.14 26.28
C GLN A 408 18.03 5.89 25.30
N SER A 409 16.81 6.27 25.70
CA SER A 409 15.78 6.85 24.80
C SER A 409 16.14 8.21 24.18
N GLY A 410 17.13 8.93 24.73
CA GLY A 410 17.74 10.10 24.06
C GLY A 410 18.45 9.77 22.74
N TRP A 411 18.70 8.49 22.47
CA TRP A 411 19.28 7.98 21.22
C TRP A 411 18.24 7.32 20.29
N ASP A 412 16.93 7.46 20.57
CA ASP A 412 15.86 7.08 19.63
C ASP A 412 16.12 7.75 18.25
N TYR A 413 15.93 7.02 17.14
CA TYR A 413 16.23 7.54 15.81
C TYR A 413 15.28 7.05 14.71
N HIS A 414 15.17 7.86 13.65
CA HIS A 414 14.45 7.55 12.43
C HIS A 414 15.43 7.07 11.36
N SER A 415 15.06 6.05 10.59
CA SER A 415 15.81 5.52 9.45
C SER A 415 14.90 5.26 8.26
N VAL A 416 15.43 5.50 7.06
CA VAL A 416 14.74 5.25 5.78
C VAL A 416 15.68 4.55 4.80
N GLY A 417 15.13 3.77 3.86
CA GLY A 417 15.90 3.03 2.86
C GLY A 417 15.13 1.83 2.33
N TYR A 418 15.79 0.66 2.21
CA TYR A 418 15.19 -0.53 1.61
C TYR A 418 15.50 -1.83 2.36
N THR A 419 14.50 -2.71 2.50
CA THR A 419 14.71 -4.12 2.87
C THR A 419 15.02 -4.95 1.63
N LEU A 420 16.10 -5.75 1.69
CA LEU A 420 16.50 -6.68 0.63
C LEU A 420 16.11 -8.11 1.04
N SER A 421 14.96 -8.56 0.57
CA SER A 421 14.35 -9.82 1.01
C SER A 421 14.85 -10.98 0.17
N VAL A 422 15.88 -11.68 0.65
CA VAL A 422 16.29 -13.01 0.18
C VAL A 422 16.22 -13.98 1.35
N ALA A 423 15.41 -15.03 1.25
CA ALA A 423 15.28 -16.05 2.27
C ALA A 423 16.59 -16.85 2.48
N ASN A 424 16.92 -17.14 3.74
CA ASN A 424 18.07 -17.95 4.13
C ASN A 424 17.79 -19.45 3.92
N ARG A 425 17.57 -19.84 2.66
CA ARG A 425 17.20 -21.21 2.29
C ARG A 425 18.35 -22.19 2.56
N THR A 426 18.04 -23.31 3.21
CA THR A 426 18.95 -24.45 3.37
C THR A 426 18.59 -25.60 2.44
N ASP A 427 19.53 -26.51 2.20
CA ASP A 427 19.29 -27.80 1.59
C ASP A 427 18.63 -28.80 2.58
N GLY A 428 18.35 -30.01 2.12
CA GLY A 428 17.78 -31.09 2.94
C GLY A 428 18.72 -31.67 4.01
N SER A 429 19.96 -31.17 4.13
CA SER A 429 20.92 -31.48 5.19
C SER A 429 21.18 -30.28 6.11
N GLY A 430 20.51 -29.14 5.90
CA GLY A 430 20.65 -27.93 6.70
C GLY A 430 21.77 -26.98 6.26
N ASN A 431 22.48 -27.26 5.16
CA ASN A 431 23.52 -26.37 4.65
C ASN A 431 22.90 -25.18 3.89
N PRO A 432 23.46 -23.96 3.92
CA PRO A 432 22.96 -22.85 3.11
C PRO A 432 23.01 -23.13 1.60
N VAL A 433 21.96 -22.76 0.86
CA VAL A 433 21.90 -22.90 -0.61
C VAL A 433 22.79 -21.86 -1.31
N TYR A 434 22.88 -20.66 -0.76
CA TYR A 434 23.67 -19.53 -1.30
C TYR A 434 24.99 -19.38 -0.54
N ASP A 435 26.09 -19.04 -1.23
CA ASP A 435 27.27 -18.45 -0.57
C ASP A 435 27.01 -16.98 -0.28
N ARG A 436 26.50 -16.27 -1.29
CA ARG A 436 26.16 -14.85 -1.23
C ARG A 436 25.18 -14.46 -2.34
N VAL A 437 24.52 -13.33 -2.16
CA VAL A 437 23.89 -12.58 -3.25
C VAL A 437 24.51 -11.19 -3.27
N VAL A 438 25.02 -10.78 -4.43
CA VAL A 438 25.49 -9.41 -4.66
C VAL A 438 24.33 -8.61 -5.22
N VAL A 439 24.03 -7.45 -4.63
CA VAL A 439 22.91 -6.61 -5.01
C VAL A 439 23.44 -5.25 -5.45
N THR A 440 23.16 -4.86 -6.69
CA THR A 440 23.48 -3.52 -7.21
C THR A 440 22.25 -2.63 -7.11
N SER A 441 22.39 -1.47 -6.47
CA SER A 441 21.33 -0.47 -6.29
C SER A 441 21.10 0.38 -7.56
N PRO A 442 20.00 1.16 -7.65
CA PRO A 442 19.73 2.06 -8.77
C PRO A 442 20.83 3.11 -9.02
N ARG A 443 21.62 3.46 -7.99
CA ARG A 443 22.76 4.38 -8.08
C ARG A 443 24.11 3.64 -8.29
N GLY A 444 24.09 2.35 -8.63
CA GLY A 444 25.27 1.55 -8.94
C GLY A 444 26.06 1.01 -7.74
N HIS A 445 25.61 1.25 -6.50
CA HIS A 445 26.31 0.76 -5.31
C HIS A 445 26.10 -0.76 -5.13
N GLN A 446 27.18 -1.50 -4.94
CA GLN A 446 27.14 -2.93 -4.65
C GLN A 446 27.03 -3.19 -3.13
N LEU A 447 26.07 -4.03 -2.77
CA LEU A 447 25.84 -4.58 -1.44
C LEU A 447 26.03 -6.10 -1.51
N THR A 448 26.40 -6.73 -0.39
CA THR A 448 26.50 -8.19 -0.30
C THR A 448 25.59 -8.71 0.81
N LEU A 449 24.81 -9.74 0.49
CA LEU A 449 24.00 -10.52 1.41
C LEU A 449 24.64 -11.90 1.61
N ARG A 450 24.70 -12.42 2.84
CA ARG A 450 25.22 -13.77 3.15
C ARG A 450 24.28 -14.54 4.11
N PRO A 451 24.31 -15.89 4.10
CA PRO A 451 23.64 -16.70 5.11
C PRO A 451 24.05 -16.32 6.53
N THR A 452 23.13 -16.42 7.49
CA THR A 452 23.41 -16.17 8.92
C THR A 452 22.58 -17.12 9.77
N SER A 453 23.24 -17.87 10.66
CA SER A 453 22.60 -18.94 11.45
C SER A 453 21.44 -18.40 12.30
N GLY A 454 20.31 -19.12 12.26
CA GLY A 454 19.07 -18.78 12.97
C GLY A 454 18.26 -17.62 12.37
N SER A 455 18.79 -16.86 11.40
CA SER A 455 17.98 -15.88 10.66
C SER A 455 17.24 -16.53 9.49
N SER A 456 16.01 -16.07 9.22
CA SER A 456 15.23 -16.52 8.05
C SER A 456 15.57 -15.79 6.75
N TYR A 457 16.47 -14.79 6.78
CA TYR A 457 16.90 -14.02 5.62
C TYR A 457 18.43 -13.92 5.52
N LEU A 458 18.95 -13.67 4.32
CA LEU A 458 20.37 -13.36 4.12
C LEU A 458 20.66 -11.95 4.65
N ALA A 459 21.69 -11.80 5.48
CA ALA A 459 22.01 -10.55 6.13
C ALA A 459 23.03 -9.71 5.35
N LEU A 460 22.92 -8.38 5.44
CA LEU A 460 23.85 -7.43 4.84
C LEU A 460 25.24 -7.56 5.48
N VAL A 461 26.27 -7.50 4.65
CA VAL A 461 27.68 -7.65 5.04
C VAL A 461 28.38 -6.29 5.04
N LYS A 462 29.07 -5.95 6.14
CA LYS A 462 29.84 -4.71 6.27
C LYS A 462 31.15 -4.75 5.47
N SER A 463 31.77 -3.58 5.29
CA SER A 463 33.21 -3.49 5.02
C SER A 463 34.00 -4.34 6.04
N GLY A 464 35.00 -5.07 5.56
CA GLY A 464 35.70 -6.10 6.35
C GLY A 464 35.06 -7.50 6.32
N GLY A 465 33.86 -7.68 5.74
CA GLY A 465 33.28 -8.99 5.46
C GLY A 465 32.35 -9.57 6.54
N THR A 466 32.11 -8.84 7.64
CA THR A 466 31.25 -9.28 8.75
C THR A 466 29.76 -9.16 8.40
N PRO A 467 28.94 -10.23 8.45
CA PRO A 467 27.49 -10.16 8.38
C PRO A 467 26.88 -9.37 9.56
N THR A 468 25.81 -8.64 9.31
CA THR A 468 25.03 -7.92 10.33
C THR A 468 23.83 -8.73 10.81
N GLY A 469 23.06 -8.20 11.77
CA GLY A 469 21.76 -8.75 12.16
C GLY A 469 20.57 -8.20 11.34
N THR A 470 20.75 -7.80 10.07
CA THR A 470 19.69 -7.14 9.30
C THR A 470 19.88 -7.24 7.78
N ASN A 471 18.77 -7.17 7.03
CA ASN A 471 18.73 -6.98 5.57
C ASN A 471 18.23 -5.57 5.15
N PHE A 472 18.05 -4.66 6.11
CA PHE A 472 17.65 -3.27 5.86
C PHE A 472 18.88 -2.40 5.61
N VAL A 473 19.04 -1.94 4.36
CA VAL A 473 20.00 -0.89 4.02
C VAL A 473 19.40 0.47 4.35
N ARG A 474 19.91 1.10 5.42
CA ARG A 474 19.56 2.47 5.82
C ARG A 474 20.30 3.45 4.91
N LEU A 475 19.57 4.20 4.10
CA LEU A 475 20.10 5.22 3.19
C LEU A 475 20.20 6.60 3.86
N ARG A 476 19.43 6.84 4.92
CA ARG A 476 19.54 8.03 5.77
C ARG A 476 19.11 7.72 7.20
N SER A 477 19.76 8.27 8.22
CA SER A 477 19.34 8.13 9.62
C SER A 477 19.55 9.40 10.46
N ARG A 478 18.57 9.76 11.28
CA ARG A 478 18.64 10.96 12.14
C ARG A 478 17.99 10.67 13.50
N TYR A 479 18.59 11.17 14.58
CA TYR A 479 17.99 11.09 15.91
C TYR A 479 16.59 11.73 15.96
N ALA A 480 15.74 11.24 16.86
CA ALA A 480 14.43 11.79 17.14
C ALA A 480 14.53 13.05 18.01
N ALA A 481 15.44 13.04 18.98
CA ALA A 481 15.86 14.22 19.73
C ALA A 481 16.63 15.19 18.83
N ALA A 482 16.38 16.49 18.97
CA ALA A 482 16.95 17.55 18.12
C ALA A 482 18.32 18.06 18.62
N ASP A 483 18.66 17.77 19.88
CA ASP A 483 19.90 18.10 20.57
C ASP A 483 20.92 16.94 20.55
N ALA A 484 20.50 15.74 20.14
CA ALA A 484 21.38 14.58 19.99
C ALA A 484 22.35 14.74 18.80
N SER A 485 23.65 14.74 19.09
CA SER A 485 24.74 14.92 18.13
C SER A 485 25.35 13.59 17.65
N GLY A 486 26.09 13.65 16.54
CA GLY A 486 26.63 12.47 15.84
C GLY A 486 25.60 11.78 14.96
N HIS A 487 25.98 10.64 14.39
CA HIS A 487 25.14 9.79 13.55
C HIS A 487 24.79 8.46 14.25
N PRO A 488 23.55 7.94 14.14
CA PRO A 488 23.14 6.66 14.74
C PRO A 488 24.08 5.46 14.50
N SER A 489 24.84 5.42 13.40
CA SER A 489 25.81 4.35 13.13
C SER A 489 27.00 4.31 14.11
N GLU A 490 27.33 5.42 14.76
CA GLU A 490 28.40 5.52 15.78
C GLU A 490 28.00 4.79 17.07
N ARG A 491 26.69 4.71 17.35
CA ARG A 491 26.13 4.09 18.56
C ARG A 491 25.61 2.67 18.29
N ASP A 492 24.88 2.49 17.19
CA ASP A 492 24.19 1.25 16.86
C ASP A 492 25.04 0.38 15.90
N THR A 493 26.28 0.13 16.32
CA THR A 493 27.36 -0.44 15.49
C THR A 493 27.10 -1.87 15.00
N SER A 494 26.03 -2.52 15.44
CA SER A 494 25.59 -3.86 15.00
C SER A 494 24.91 -3.88 13.62
N LEU A 495 24.31 -2.75 13.19
CA LEU A 495 23.41 -2.68 12.03
C LEU A 495 24.10 -2.19 10.76
N PHE A 496 23.48 -2.43 9.61
CA PHE A 496 23.92 -1.86 8.34
C PHE A 496 23.37 -0.44 8.13
N PHE A 497 24.28 0.46 7.75
CA PHE A 497 24.03 1.84 7.30
C PHE A 497 24.83 2.05 6.00
N ALA A 498 24.33 2.90 5.10
CA ALA A 498 25.11 3.35 3.95
C ALA A 498 26.38 4.10 4.41
N PRO A 499 27.51 4.02 3.67
CA PRO A 499 28.76 4.71 4.06
C PRO A 499 28.63 6.24 4.08
N ASN A 500 27.74 6.78 3.26
CA ASN A 500 27.30 8.17 3.28
C ASN A 500 25.77 8.15 3.33
N ASP A 501 25.18 9.07 4.09
CA ASP A 501 23.74 9.32 4.04
C ASP A 501 23.38 10.02 2.72
N MET A 502 22.28 9.58 2.09
CA MET A 502 21.63 10.34 1.01
C MET A 502 20.90 11.54 1.60
N GLU A 503 20.86 12.66 0.88
CA GLU A 503 20.09 13.83 1.31
C GLU A 503 18.58 13.70 1.03
N ASP A 504 17.76 14.43 1.78
CA ASP A 504 16.29 14.29 1.71
C ASP A 504 15.73 14.65 0.30
N THR A 505 16.43 15.52 -0.43
CA THR A 505 16.17 15.85 -1.85
C THR A 505 16.59 14.75 -2.83
N GLU A 506 17.61 13.95 -2.51
CA GLU A 506 17.98 12.79 -3.31
C GLU A 506 17.01 11.63 -3.11
N LEU A 507 16.56 11.44 -1.87
CA LEU A 507 15.55 10.44 -1.51
C LEU A 507 14.21 10.75 -2.19
N SER A 508 13.75 12.00 -2.15
CA SER A 508 12.48 12.39 -2.81
C SER A 508 12.54 12.31 -4.34
N GLY A 509 13.75 12.38 -4.92
CA GLY A 509 14.04 12.17 -6.34
C GLY A 509 14.30 10.72 -6.78
N LEU A 510 14.17 9.72 -5.91
CA LEU A 510 14.23 8.30 -6.31
C LEU A 510 12.94 7.86 -7.01
N SER A 511 13.03 7.05 -8.06
CA SER A 511 11.87 6.54 -8.78
C SER A 511 11.01 5.61 -7.91
N ALA A 512 9.69 5.70 -8.05
CA ALA A 512 8.77 4.74 -7.44
C ALA A 512 9.05 3.30 -7.89
N HIS A 513 9.51 3.13 -9.14
CA HIS A 513 9.82 1.84 -9.77
C HIS A 513 11.33 1.62 -9.95
N SER A 514 12.12 2.05 -8.96
CA SER A 514 13.58 1.93 -8.98
C SER A 514 14.08 0.49 -9.10
N VAL A 515 15.12 0.30 -9.92
CA VAL A 515 15.63 -1.02 -10.34
C VAL A 515 16.80 -1.50 -9.48
N TRP A 516 16.72 -2.74 -9.02
CA TRP A 516 17.76 -3.44 -8.26
C TRP A 516 18.16 -4.72 -8.97
N LYS A 517 19.46 -4.90 -9.24
CA LYS A 517 20.02 -6.12 -9.85
C LYS A 517 20.55 -7.06 -8.77
N PHE A 518 20.09 -8.30 -8.75
CA PHE A 518 20.52 -9.34 -7.80
C PHE A 518 21.32 -10.42 -8.55
N GLU A 519 22.53 -10.71 -8.09
CA GLU A 519 23.49 -11.63 -8.70
C GLU A 519 23.82 -12.76 -7.71
N TYR A 520 23.44 -13.98 -8.06
CA TYR A 520 23.38 -15.13 -7.14
C TYR A 520 24.60 -16.04 -7.28
N TYR A 521 25.19 -16.43 -6.14
CA TYR A 521 26.29 -17.39 -6.06
C TYR A 521 25.89 -18.53 -5.12
N LEU A 522 25.89 -19.76 -5.62
CA LEU A 522 25.47 -20.94 -4.85
C LEU A 522 26.62 -21.47 -3.99
N ALA A 523 26.30 -22.02 -2.82
CA ALA A 523 27.30 -22.58 -1.91
C ALA A 523 28.07 -23.77 -2.52
N SER A 524 27.45 -24.48 -3.48
CA SER A 524 28.07 -25.55 -4.27
C SER A 524 29.03 -25.06 -5.36
N ALA A 525 28.99 -23.77 -5.73
CA ALA A 525 29.82 -23.18 -6.78
C ALA A 525 30.09 -21.68 -6.54
N PRO A 526 30.73 -21.28 -5.40
CA PRO A 526 30.79 -19.89 -4.96
C PRO A 526 31.59 -18.94 -5.87
N GLY A 527 32.42 -19.49 -6.77
CA GLY A 527 33.13 -18.73 -7.81
C GLY A 527 32.32 -18.44 -9.07
N THR A 528 31.14 -19.06 -9.23
CA THR A 528 30.34 -19.00 -10.47
C THR A 528 29.05 -18.22 -10.24
N LEU A 529 28.76 -17.27 -11.13
CA LEU A 529 27.46 -16.58 -11.16
C LEU A 529 26.39 -17.58 -11.64
N ALA A 530 25.41 -17.88 -10.78
CA ALA A 530 24.34 -18.82 -11.07
C ALA A 530 23.16 -18.18 -11.80
N ALA A 531 22.82 -16.93 -11.45
CA ALA A 531 21.75 -16.16 -12.09
C ALA A 531 21.90 -14.66 -11.84
N THR A 532 21.30 -13.87 -12.73
CA THR A 532 21.02 -12.44 -12.54
C THR A 532 19.51 -12.23 -12.61
N GLN A 533 18.92 -11.52 -11.65
CA GLN A 533 17.47 -11.25 -11.56
C GLN A 533 17.25 -9.78 -11.21
N HIS A 534 16.20 -9.14 -11.73
CA HIS A 534 15.93 -7.71 -11.52
C HIS A 534 14.64 -7.47 -10.75
N TYR A 535 14.69 -6.61 -9.74
CA TYR A 535 13.54 -6.25 -8.93
C TYR A 535 13.28 -4.75 -9.01
N LYS A 536 12.04 -4.40 -9.36
CA LYS A 536 11.53 -3.04 -9.31
C LYS A 536 10.77 -2.84 -8.02
N THR A 537 11.03 -1.73 -7.34
CA THR A 537 10.24 -1.28 -6.20
C THR A 537 8.82 -0.92 -6.66
N ARG A 538 7.85 -0.86 -5.74
CA ARG A 538 6.54 -0.24 -6.01
C ARG A 538 6.46 1.21 -5.55
N ALA A 539 7.38 1.62 -4.66
CA ALA A 539 7.53 2.98 -4.20
C ALA A 539 8.99 3.26 -3.77
N ARG A 540 9.39 4.54 -3.81
CA ARG A 540 10.61 5.03 -3.16
C ARG A 540 10.46 5.11 -1.63
N PRO A 541 11.57 5.10 -0.87
CA PRO A 541 11.55 5.49 0.53
C PRO A 541 11.08 6.93 0.69
N LEU A 542 10.54 7.19 1.87
CA LEU A 542 10.29 8.54 2.36
C LEU A 542 11.61 9.22 2.70
N SER A 543 11.63 10.55 2.65
CA SER A 543 12.64 11.37 3.33
C SER A 543 12.48 11.27 4.86
N ILE A 544 13.47 11.73 5.64
CA ILE A 544 13.32 11.80 7.10
C ILE A 544 12.26 12.83 7.50
N ALA A 545 12.09 13.90 6.70
CA ALA A 545 11.05 14.90 6.92
C ALA A 545 9.65 14.33 6.65
N GLU A 546 9.47 13.62 5.53
CA GLU A 546 8.22 12.94 5.17
C GLU A 546 7.83 11.84 6.16
N LEU A 547 8.79 11.02 6.62
CA LEU A 547 8.53 9.99 7.63
C LEU A 547 8.04 10.62 8.95
N ARG A 548 8.54 11.80 9.33
CA ARG A 548 8.09 12.51 10.53
C ARG A 548 6.68 13.10 10.41
N GLN A 549 6.16 13.32 9.20
CA GLN A 549 4.75 13.67 9.00
C GLN A 549 3.81 12.45 9.14
N ARG A 550 4.33 11.22 9.06
CA ARG A 550 3.53 9.99 9.07
C ARG A 550 3.44 9.37 10.46
N GLY A 551 2.22 9.35 11.02
CA GLY A 551 1.94 8.63 12.26
C GLY A 551 2.27 7.14 12.16
N LEU A 552 2.88 6.59 13.22
CA LEU A 552 3.18 5.17 13.37
C LEU A 552 2.45 4.60 14.59
N ALA A 553 2.02 3.34 14.50
CA ALA A 553 1.52 2.61 15.66
C ALA A 553 2.61 2.44 16.73
N THR A 554 2.24 2.50 18.01
CA THR A 554 3.20 2.41 19.13
C THR A 554 2.67 1.47 20.21
N LEU A 555 3.57 0.77 20.89
CA LEU A 555 3.23 0.02 22.10
C LEU A 555 2.60 0.97 23.14
N THR A 556 1.69 0.47 23.97
CA THR A 556 1.12 1.27 25.07
C THR A 556 2.22 1.74 26.03
N GLU A 557 2.00 2.84 26.74
CA GLU A 557 2.96 3.36 27.73
C GLU A 557 3.19 2.35 28.88
N ALA A 558 2.14 1.65 29.30
CA ALA A 558 2.21 0.54 30.24
C ALA A 558 3.06 -0.63 29.71
N GLY A 559 2.85 -1.03 28.45
CA GLY A 559 3.64 -2.08 27.80
C GLY A 559 5.12 -1.71 27.65
N GLN A 560 5.43 -0.48 27.21
CA GLN A 560 6.80 0.03 27.15
C GLN A 560 7.47 0.04 28.53
N SER A 561 6.74 0.46 29.57
CA SER A 561 7.23 0.48 30.96
C SER A 561 7.49 -0.93 31.51
N ALA A 562 6.61 -1.89 31.23
CA ALA A 562 6.77 -3.29 31.63
C ALA A 562 7.99 -3.95 30.97
N LEU A 563 8.17 -3.75 29.65
CA LEU A 563 9.35 -4.23 28.91
C LEU A 563 10.65 -3.60 29.42
N ALA A 564 10.64 -2.29 29.73
CA ALA A 564 11.80 -1.59 30.29
C ALA A 564 12.16 -2.10 31.71
N ALA A 565 11.16 -2.39 32.54
CA ALA A 565 11.36 -2.91 33.90
C ALA A 565 11.83 -4.38 33.92
N ALA A 566 11.46 -5.18 32.91
CA ALA A 566 11.89 -6.57 32.76
C ALA A 566 13.27 -6.73 32.10
N ALA A 567 13.84 -5.67 31.52
CA ALA A 567 15.12 -5.72 30.83
C ALA A 567 16.32 -5.91 31.78
N LEU A 568 17.24 -6.80 31.44
CA LEU A 568 18.44 -7.14 32.23
C LEU A 568 19.39 -5.92 32.35
N PRO A 569 19.70 -5.42 33.57
CA PRO A 569 20.56 -4.25 33.76
C PRO A 569 22.00 -4.41 33.22
N SER A 570 22.46 -5.64 33.01
CA SER A 570 23.81 -5.92 32.49
C SER A 570 23.95 -5.58 31.01
N ASN A 571 22.97 -5.94 30.18
CA ASN A 571 23.07 -5.89 28.71
C ASN A 571 21.88 -5.21 28.01
N GLY A 572 20.78 -4.91 28.71
CA GLY A 572 19.57 -4.28 28.20
C GLY A 572 18.54 -5.23 27.57
N ARG A 573 18.84 -6.54 27.48
CA ARG A 573 17.96 -7.54 26.84
C ARG A 573 16.81 -7.97 27.74
N LEU A 574 15.68 -8.29 27.12
CA LEU A 574 14.50 -8.83 27.78
C LEU A 574 14.62 -10.37 27.92
N PRO A 575 14.52 -10.96 29.11
CA PRO A 575 14.33 -12.41 29.28
C PRO A 575 12.99 -12.84 28.69
N LEU A 576 12.96 -13.97 27.98
CA LEU A 576 11.74 -14.47 27.35
C LEU A 576 10.98 -15.42 28.28
N PRO A 577 9.64 -15.43 28.23
CA PRO A 577 8.83 -16.32 29.05
C PRO A 577 8.97 -17.78 28.57
N ASP A 578 9.09 -18.70 29.51
CA ASP A 578 9.22 -20.15 29.27
C ASP A 578 7.94 -20.82 28.78
N SER A 579 6.84 -20.05 28.69
CA SER A 579 5.51 -20.51 28.33
C SER A 579 4.66 -19.35 27.78
N GLY A 580 3.77 -19.65 26.83
CA GLY A 580 2.69 -18.73 26.41
C GLY A 580 3.08 -17.54 25.51
N GLY A 581 4.37 -17.23 25.37
CA GLY A 581 4.90 -16.26 24.40
C GLY A 581 4.84 -14.78 24.82
N VAL A 582 5.28 -13.89 23.93
CA VAL A 582 5.40 -12.45 24.20
C VAL A 582 4.17 -11.70 23.72
N THR A 583 3.30 -11.30 24.65
CA THR A 583 2.14 -10.43 24.36
C THR A 583 2.56 -8.96 24.29
N LEU A 584 2.04 -8.26 23.28
CA LEU A 584 2.27 -6.84 23.01
C LEU A 584 0.95 -6.11 22.84
N ASP A 585 0.76 -4.99 23.55
CA ASP A 585 -0.40 -4.10 23.39
C ASP A 585 0.02 -2.80 22.69
N TRP A 586 -0.79 -2.31 21.73
CA TRP A 586 -0.47 -1.13 20.95
C TRP A 586 -1.66 -0.21 20.63
N GLN A 587 -1.34 1.07 20.45
CA GLN A 587 -2.23 2.11 19.96
C GLN A 587 -1.87 2.48 18.51
N VAL A 588 -2.87 2.88 17.73
CA VAL A 588 -2.73 3.33 16.35
C VAL A 588 -3.27 4.76 16.27
N PRO A 589 -2.42 5.79 16.05
CA PRO A 589 -2.88 7.16 15.87
C PRO A 589 -3.82 7.32 14.66
N ALA A 590 -4.64 8.37 14.66
CA ALA A 590 -5.48 8.69 13.50
C ALA A 590 -4.61 8.89 12.23
N GLY A 591 -4.97 8.24 11.13
CA GLY A 591 -4.20 8.25 9.88
C GLY A 591 -2.92 7.41 9.88
N ALA A 592 -2.52 6.80 11.00
CA ALA A 592 -1.42 5.85 11.03
C ALA A 592 -1.84 4.48 10.48
N LEU A 593 -0.87 3.75 9.92
CA LEU A 593 -1.09 2.33 9.59
C LEU A 593 -1.21 1.51 10.87
N ALA A 594 -2.19 0.62 10.93
CA ALA A 594 -2.26 -0.39 11.97
C ALA A 594 -1.25 -1.53 11.72
N PRO A 595 -0.64 -2.12 12.75
CA PRO A 595 0.21 -3.29 12.59
C PRO A 595 -0.57 -4.48 12.01
N THR A 596 0.06 -5.20 11.10
CA THR A 596 -0.46 -6.46 10.52
C THR A 596 0.51 -7.62 10.77
N HIS A 597 1.76 -7.33 11.16
CA HIS A 597 2.70 -8.30 11.68
C HIS A 597 3.41 -7.76 12.93
N LEU A 598 3.64 -8.66 13.88
CA LEU A 598 4.54 -8.49 15.01
C LEU A 598 5.82 -9.28 14.70
N LYS A 599 7.00 -8.77 15.09
CA LYS A 599 8.26 -9.52 15.00
C LYS A 599 9.08 -9.40 16.27
N LEU A 600 9.77 -10.48 16.63
CA LEU A 600 10.61 -10.62 17.81
C LEU A 600 12.01 -11.02 17.36
N PHE A 601 13.03 -10.30 17.84
CA PHE A 601 14.43 -10.54 17.55
C PHE A 601 15.16 -10.81 18.86
N GLY A 602 16.02 -11.82 18.85
CA GLY A 602 16.70 -12.24 20.05
C GLY A 602 17.76 -13.31 19.82
N ARG A 603 18.14 -13.98 20.89
CA ARG A 603 19.15 -15.04 20.91
C ARG A 603 18.73 -16.19 21.81
N ALA A 604 19.06 -17.42 21.41
CA ALA A 604 18.79 -18.64 22.20
C ALA A 604 19.54 -18.65 23.55
N SER A 605 20.69 -17.99 23.63
CA SER A 605 21.44 -17.75 24.87
C SER A 605 22.45 -16.59 24.68
N ALA A 606 23.21 -16.26 25.73
CA ALA A 606 24.25 -15.23 25.66
C ALA A 606 25.31 -15.49 24.55
N SER A 607 25.67 -16.75 24.31
CA SER A 607 26.58 -17.20 23.25
C SER A 607 25.87 -17.87 22.07
N GLY A 608 24.57 -18.14 22.18
CA GLY A 608 23.76 -18.84 21.17
C GLY A 608 23.50 -18.03 19.90
N GLY A 609 22.94 -18.71 18.91
CA GLY A 609 22.48 -18.11 17.65
C GLY A 609 21.40 -17.04 17.87
N SER A 610 21.29 -16.13 16.90
CA SER A 610 20.21 -15.14 16.80
C SER A 610 19.01 -15.72 16.08
N PHE A 611 17.80 -15.33 16.47
CA PHE A 611 16.54 -15.75 15.83
C PHE A 611 15.68 -14.54 15.43
N ASN A 612 14.68 -14.75 14.56
CA ASN A 612 13.70 -13.72 14.22
C ASN A 612 12.26 -14.26 14.05
N ASP A 613 11.51 -14.36 15.14
CA ASP A 613 10.11 -14.79 15.13
C ASP A 613 9.17 -13.73 14.56
N GLN A 614 8.00 -14.18 14.10
CA GLN A 614 6.94 -13.30 13.60
C GLN A 614 5.54 -13.91 13.79
N GLN A 615 4.57 -13.04 14.08
CA GLN A 615 3.15 -13.39 14.18
C GLN A 615 2.32 -12.43 13.32
N ASN A 616 1.35 -12.96 12.57
CA ASN A 616 0.39 -12.15 11.81
C ASN A 616 -0.77 -11.73 12.72
N VAL A 617 -1.26 -10.49 12.58
CA VAL A 617 -2.35 -9.92 13.38
C VAL A 617 -3.34 -9.16 12.50
N ALA A 618 -4.59 -9.02 12.93
CA ALA A 618 -5.57 -8.20 12.22
C ALA A 618 -5.26 -6.70 12.37
N SER A 619 -5.51 -5.90 11.33
CA SER A 619 -5.36 -4.44 11.36
C SER A 619 -6.32 -3.75 12.34
N THR A 620 -7.41 -4.43 12.72
CA THR A 620 -8.32 -4.03 13.80
C THR A 620 -7.79 -4.35 15.20
N ALA A 621 -6.82 -5.26 15.34
CA ALA A 621 -6.28 -5.67 16.63
C ALA A 621 -5.44 -4.57 17.29
N ARG A 622 -5.44 -4.57 18.63
CA ARG A 622 -4.65 -3.66 19.49
C ARG A 622 -3.82 -4.42 20.53
N SER A 623 -3.80 -5.75 20.43
CA SER A 623 -3.02 -6.68 21.23
C SER A 623 -2.72 -7.94 20.41
N GLY A 624 -1.64 -8.65 20.72
CA GLY A 624 -1.26 -9.91 20.06
C GLY A 624 0.01 -10.52 20.64
N THR A 625 0.14 -11.84 20.48
CA THR A 625 1.17 -12.65 21.17
C THR A 625 2.09 -13.35 20.17
N ILE A 626 3.41 -13.23 20.36
CA ILE A 626 4.43 -13.90 19.55
C ILE A 626 4.88 -15.18 20.27
N GLY A 627 4.57 -16.34 19.69
CA GLY A 627 5.12 -17.64 20.09
C GLY A 627 6.44 -17.96 19.39
N CYS A 628 7.12 -19.02 19.83
CA CYS A 628 8.45 -19.40 19.33
C CYS A 628 8.37 -20.14 17.98
N SER A 629 9.24 -19.82 17.03
CA SER A 629 9.24 -20.43 15.69
C SER A 629 10.67 -20.63 15.14
N ALA A 630 11.27 -21.79 15.40
CA ALA A 630 12.61 -22.14 14.90
C ALA A 630 12.70 -22.05 13.35
N GLN A 631 13.57 -21.15 12.86
CA GLN A 631 13.70 -20.83 11.43
C GLN A 631 14.72 -21.74 10.70
N THR A 632 15.65 -22.37 11.41
CA THR A 632 16.69 -23.25 10.84
C THR A 632 17.03 -24.41 11.79
N ALA A 633 17.71 -25.46 11.31
CA ALA A 633 18.15 -26.57 12.17
C ALA A 633 19.17 -26.16 13.26
N SER A 634 19.79 -24.99 13.15
CA SER A 634 20.68 -24.42 14.18
C SER A 634 19.94 -23.51 15.18
N ASP A 635 18.62 -23.35 15.04
CA ASP A 635 17.85 -22.34 15.75
C ASP A 635 17.29 -22.85 17.09
N ALA A 636 18.19 -23.04 18.04
CA ALA A 636 17.91 -23.66 19.34
C ALA A 636 17.18 -22.75 20.37
N HIS A 637 16.42 -21.75 19.93
CA HIS A 637 15.70 -20.85 20.84
C HIS A 637 14.32 -21.38 21.29
N CYS A 638 13.79 -22.41 20.62
CA CYS A 638 12.51 -23.04 20.95
C CYS A 638 12.66 -24.41 21.61
N THR A 639 11.72 -24.72 22.51
CA THR A 639 11.46 -26.10 22.96
C THR A 639 10.70 -26.88 21.89
N SER A 640 10.63 -28.20 22.03
CA SER A 640 9.75 -29.05 21.20
C SER A 640 8.25 -28.80 21.39
N GLY A 641 7.85 -27.97 22.36
CA GLY A 641 6.47 -27.53 22.58
C GLY A 641 6.08 -26.27 21.81
N GLY A 642 7.04 -25.49 21.29
CA GLY A 642 6.79 -24.17 20.69
C GLY A 642 6.93 -22.99 21.68
N ASP A 643 7.42 -23.23 22.89
CA ASP A 643 7.78 -22.20 23.87
C ASP A 643 9.27 -21.82 23.77
N PHE A 644 9.65 -20.68 24.35
CA PHE A 644 11.06 -20.25 24.39
C PHE A 644 11.89 -21.05 25.40
N VAL A 645 13.16 -21.30 25.09
CA VAL A 645 14.09 -21.91 26.07
C VAL A 645 14.41 -20.90 27.20
N PRO A 646 14.56 -21.32 28.47
CA PRO A 646 14.77 -20.39 29.60
C PRO A 646 16.03 -19.51 29.56
N ALA A 647 16.96 -19.77 28.63
CA ALA A 647 18.14 -18.93 28.41
C ALA A 647 17.93 -17.87 27.30
N ALA A 648 16.79 -17.90 26.62
CA ALA A 648 16.51 -17.03 25.48
C ALA A 648 16.26 -15.59 25.93
N THR A 649 16.76 -14.64 25.14
CA THR A 649 16.60 -13.20 25.41
C THR A 649 16.29 -12.45 24.12
N ALA A 650 15.38 -11.49 24.17
CA ALA A 650 15.08 -10.59 23.06
C ALA A 650 15.94 -9.32 23.12
N ASP A 651 16.42 -8.89 21.95
CA ASP A 651 17.08 -7.60 21.74
C ASP A 651 16.30 -6.65 20.81
N GLY A 652 15.21 -7.13 20.19
CA GLY A 652 14.33 -6.29 19.37
C GLY A 652 12.88 -6.75 19.27
N LEU A 653 11.97 -5.80 19.10
CA LEU A 653 10.55 -6.01 18.77
C LEU A 653 10.14 -5.07 17.62
N HIS A 654 9.31 -5.53 16.69
CA HIS A 654 8.62 -4.66 15.72
C HIS A 654 7.11 -4.69 15.95
N LEU A 655 6.48 -3.52 15.88
CA LEU A 655 5.15 -3.37 15.29
C LEU A 655 5.34 -3.02 13.81
N TRP A 656 4.97 -3.91 12.88
CA TRP A 656 5.18 -3.73 11.43
C TRP A 656 3.85 -3.58 10.68
N ALA A 657 3.85 -2.71 9.67
CA ALA A 657 2.73 -2.48 8.75
C ALA A 657 3.23 -2.18 7.33
N ARG A 658 2.32 -2.27 6.34
CA ARG A 658 2.56 -1.95 4.92
C ARG A 658 1.40 -1.15 4.35
N ASP A 659 1.67 -0.19 3.45
CA ASP A 659 0.63 0.56 2.72
C ASP A 659 0.28 -0.03 1.34
N GLY A 660 -0.77 0.47 0.69
CA GLY A 660 -1.19 0.07 -0.65
C GLY A 660 -0.11 0.23 -1.74
N ASP A 661 0.90 1.06 -1.50
CA ASP A 661 2.07 1.25 -2.36
C ASP A 661 3.17 0.21 -2.12
N GLY A 662 3.06 -0.61 -1.07
CA GLY A 662 4.07 -1.58 -0.69
C GLY A 662 5.25 -0.99 0.11
N ARG A 663 5.13 0.24 0.62
CA ARG A 663 6.10 0.75 1.61
C ARG A 663 5.87 0.06 2.95
N GLU A 664 6.96 -0.35 3.58
CA GLU A 664 6.97 -1.03 4.88
C GLU A 664 7.36 -0.07 6.00
N PHE A 665 6.71 -0.17 7.15
CA PHE A 665 6.87 0.71 8.29
C PHE A 665 7.03 -0.12 9.57
N ALA A 666 7.97 0.27 10.44
CA ALA A 666 8.17 -0.38 11.72
C ALA A 666 8.44 0.60 12.87
N SER A 667 7.65 0.49 13.94
CA SER A 667 8.09 0.96 15.26
C SER A 667 8.94 -0.16 15.88
N PHE A 668 10.26 0.06 15.95
CA PHE A 668 11.22 -0.89 16.50
C PHE A 668 11.53 -0.53 17.95
N TYR A 669 11.38 -1.49 18.86
CA TYR A 669 11.75 -1.35 20.27
C TYR A 669 13.01 -2.17 20.54
N ALA A 670 14.11 -1.48 20.81
CA ALA A 670 15.45 -2.01 20.99
C ALA A 670 15.78 -2.21 22.48
N MET A 671 16.30 -3.39 22.77
CA MET A 671 16.54 -3.91 24.12
C MET A 671 17.98 -4.41 24.19
N TYR A 672 18.93 -3.51 24.03
CA TYR A 672 20.36 -3.77 24.20
C TYR A 672 21.14 -2.49 24.50
N ARG A 673 22.34 -2.65 25.05
CA ARG A 673 23.34 -1.59 25.27
C ARG A 673 23.94 -1.12 23.94
N LEU A 674 23.79 0.17 23.63
CA LEU A 674 24.48 0.86 22.55
C LEU A 674 25.99 1.00 22.82
N ALA A 675 26.77 1.25 21.77
CA ALA A 675 28.18 1.60 21.92
C ALA A 675 28.34 2.98 22.59
N THR A 676 29.35 3.09 23.46
CA THR A 676 29.97 4.37 23.82
C THR A 676 30.75 4.89 22.61
N PRO A 677 30.82 6.20 22.35
CA PRO A 677 31.72 6.75 21.34
C PRO A 677 33.18 6.37 21.63
N GLN A 678 34.00 6.36 20.58
CA GLN A 678 35.46 6.30 20.68
C GLN A 678 36.05 7.72 20.62
#